data_AF-A0A117NRC1-F1
#
_entry.id   AF-A0A117NRC1-F1
#
_cell.length_a   1.000
_cell.length_b   1.000
_cell.length_c   1.000
_cell.angle_alpha   90.00
_cell.angle_beta   90.00
_cell.angle_gamma   90.00
#
_symmetry.space_group_name_H-M   'P 1'
#
loop_
_entity.id
_entity.type
_entity.pdbx_description
1 polymer ?
#
loop_
_entity_poly.entity_id
_entity_poly.type
_entity_poly.pdbx_seq_one_letter_code
_entity_poly.pdbx_strand_id
1 'polypeptide(L)'
;MSSTSNAFGNKNSGTQVGINHGQIYYSSAPQQSPPQSIDNEVLRSLAFPEMLDRRDNIEPCYPDTCQWILELEKYKSWRSQSRGLLWIKGKPGAGKSTLMLFLHDKLKRDVDGGIRLEFFFTARGTEMQRTPLGMLRSLLSQIFDRDATVRSQVSKAYEERCRPFGYSERGWEWPRVVLEELLAGTILASASRQHIMIFVDALDEAGAESAQHLAAYFHRLINRAEKLNVAVQICISCRHYPIMESDPAREICVERHNHDDIARYIKDIIVDTEVKDGPGQETREALAEQLIWQCNGVFQWAHLIMPLIRQKILEGESFDDIRCWLREVPIGLEDVYTYILNNVIEGRNRVQSFLLFQWVSLAERPLTVKELRYALAAQNTDLAFLPKTWEKIDGFVESNGRMKRKIQALSGGLAEVISTWGYHETVQVVHQSVNDFLRAKGLGLLCRNIGTSTLPMDGVKILFQCQATLYRTCLVYLATVHIPRKVLGEQGFIQDYPLLAYATNNLFIHAEKAAGSRADVLENEQDILQRVIGPWVQIYQTQNPSSDRCPREGTTILHMAAAANLVDVIESVVSNGGDITKKDIIGDTAFHLAARQGHITAGKILREKGADHEAKNEDGITPLTEAARCGHARSVEWLLHGGAKIETSARSEGALQAASLQGYQRVVAILLGARADVNAQGGKYGNALQAACAADKGNTEIVQLLLEAHADVNAQGGHYANALQAGVYKGNTEIVQLLLEAHADVNAQGGHYGNALQAVAYEGNTEIVQLLLEAHADVNAQGGYYASPLLAAVYDDDADPAQLLLHAGADVLLANELGQTPLHIAALKDRLELLNRFPLLASATNHRDKFLRTPLHLAICLGHTEFAEKLLHLGADPSLPDGYGRNILDWVVGNESLMHQIQNHCPPLVVTPKETQELTVRQSILQISDTILRSKLDSSWPLLPQIGRYFLFLDDVDNARYIFQLHLSHEDSAPTSIHYIACGFCPIEITGSYIVCRVCAYLNVCSSCVQKHPYHSRLHPNQEHKTFEVLDVTDNESRLTSSESEQLSHFLSNIVHELSAPNTDITEAEPPNDSVSYPAPKKTALVSRAILSGGTLSFALFFGLLAVLLRYWFF
;
A
#
# COMPACT_ATOMS: atom_id res chain seq x y z
N MET A 1 5.30 72.38 -1.47
CA MET A 1 4.06 71.94 -2.15
C MET A 1 4.32 70.58 -2.81
N SER A 2 4.39 69.41 -2.17
CA SER A 2 4.10 68.88 -0.82
C SER A 2 2.64 68.74 -0.38
N SER A 3 2.39 67.66 0.40
CA SER A 3 1.17 67.23 1.13
C SER A 3 -0.02 66.72 0.30
N THR A 4 -0.73 65.64 0.66
CA THR A 4 -0.48 64.53 1.64
C THR A 4 -1.45 63.38 1.35
N SER A 5 -1.04 62.13 1.56
CA SER A 5 -1.96 60.98 1.66
C SER A 5 -1.49 59.99 2.74
N ASN A 6 -2.22 59.94 3.86
CA ASN A 6 -1.95 59.02 4.97
C ASN A 6 -2.91 57.83 4.92
N ALA A 7 -2.39 56.60 4.99
CA ALA A 7 -3.10 55.45 5.53
C ALA A 7 -2.10 54.34 5.95
N PHE A 8 -1.98 54.18 7.26
CA PHE A 8 -1.26 53.14 8.00
C PHE A 8 -1.06 51.79 7.28
N GLY A 9 0.21 51.37 7.22
CA GLY A 9 0.54 49.94 7.37
C GLY A 9 1.08 49.71 8.79
N ASN A 10 1.28 48.45 9.17
CA ASN A 10 2.16 48.13 10.30
C ASN A 10 3.20 47.11 9.85
N LYS A 11 4.49 47.45 10.01
CA LYS A 11 5.63 46.56 9.77
C LYS A 11 6.17 46.13 11.12
N ASN A 12 6.50 44.85 11.27
CA ASN A 12 7.59 44.43 12.15
C ASN A 12 8.24 43.14 11.63
N SER A 13 9.03 43.30 10.57
CA SER A 13 10.19 42.45 10.32
C SER A 13 11.27 42.80 11.33
N GLY A 14 12.00 41.88 11.97
CA GLY A 14 12.01 40.42 11.84
C GLY A 14 13.39 39.90 12.25
N THR A 15 13.66 38.60 12.13
CA THR A 15 15.02 38.06 12.28
C THR A 15 15.23 36.83 11.41
N GLN A 16 16.06 36.96 10.38
CA GLN A 16 16.60 35.82 9.65
C GLN A 16 17.82 35.27 10.40
N VAL A 17 17.73 34.04 10.90
CA VAL A 17 18.88 33.13 11.06
C VAL A 17 18.41 31.77 10.56
N GLY A 18 18.98 31.30 9.46
CA GLY A 18 18.63 30.00 8.89
C GLY A 18 19.49 28.87 9.45
N ILE A 19 19.03 27.64 9.27
CA ILE A 19 19.81 26.45 8.88
C ILE A 19 18.80 25.34 8.53
N ASN A 20 19.05 24.70 7.38
CA ASN A 20 18.53 23.42 6.85
C ASN A 20 17.28 22.80 7.54
N HIS A 21 16.14 22.88 6.85
CA HIS A 21 15.08 21.86 6.92
C HIS A 21 14.83 21.35 5.49
N GLY A 22 14.57 20.05 5.33
CA GLY A 22 14.49 19.39 4.03
C GLY A 22 13.36 19.91 3.13
N GLN A 23 13.63 20.06 1.83
CA GLN A 23 12.61 20.41 0.85
C GLN A 23 11.74 19.19 0.53
N ILE A 24 10.52 19.15 1.04
CA ILE A 24 9.49 18.19 0.57
C ILE A 24 9.04 18.65 -0.83
N TYR A 25 9.65 18.05 -1.87
CA TYR A 25 9.41 18.41 -3.27
C TYR A 25 8.04 17.91 -3.78
N TYR A 26 6.98 18.68 -3.52
CA TYR A 26 5.76 18.60 -4.34
C TYR A 26 5.99 19.29 -5.68
N SER A 27 6.64 18.60 -6.62
CA SER A 27 6.90 19.09 -7.98
C SER A 27 5.74 18.77 -8.92
N SER A 28 4.90 19.75 -9.23
CA SER A 28 3.76 19.62 -10.16
C SER A 28 4.17 19.84 -11.62
N ALA A 29 5.18 19.11 -12.11
CA ALA A 29 5.56 19.09 -13.54
C ALA A 29 6.33 17.79 -13.91
N PRO A 30 6.11 17.22 -15.11
CA PRO A 30 6.87 16.05 -15.57
C PRO A 30 8.27 16.46 -16.05
N GLN A 31 9.23 16.48 -15.13
CA GLN A 31 10.66 16.51 -15.45
C GLN A 31 11.33 15.21 -14.99
N GLN A 32 12.31 14.74 -15.76
CA GLN A 32 12.98 13.46 -15.55
C GLN A 32 13.71 13.45 -14.20
N SER A 33 13.33 12.53 -13.31
CA SER A 33 13.85 12.44 -11.94
C SER A 33 15.17 11.67 -11.90
N PRO A 34 16.08 11.97 -10.95
CA PRO A 34 17.18 11.07 -10.59
C PRO A 34 16.63 9.75 -10.00
N PRO A 35 17.46 8.69 -9.88
CA PRO A 35 17.02 7.41 -9.29
C PRO A 35 16.40 7.63 -7.91
N GLN A 36 15.23 7.03 -7.70
CA GLN A 36 14.48 7.15 -6.45
C GLN A 36 15.11 6.23 -5.41
N SER A 37 15.44 6.76 -4.23
CA SER A 37 15.92 5.97 -3.10
C SER A 37 14.76 5.55 -2.21
N ILE A 38 14.85 4.35 -1.62
CA ILE A 38 13.82 3.79 -0.74
C ILE A 38 13.42 4.75 0.39
N ASP A 39 14.37 5.50 0.95
CA ASP A 39 14.12 6.56 1.95
C ASP A 39 13.04 7.57 1.52
N ASN A 40 13.00 7.95 0.23
CA ASN A 40 11.98 8.85 -0.29
C ASN A 40 10.61 8.18 -0.41
N GLU A 41 10.56 6.88 -0.72
CA GLU A 41 9.32 6.11 -0.83
C GLU A 41 8.72 5.82 0.55
N VAL A 42 9.57 5.48 1.53
CA VAL A 42 9.20 5.39 2.96
C VAL A 42 8.58 6.71 3.42
N LEU A 43 9.27 7.84 3.19
CA LEU A 43 8.79 9.17 3.59
C LEU A 43 7.45 9.53 2.91
N ARG A 44 7.28 9.25 1.61
CA ARG A 44 5.98 9.45 0.92
C ARG A 44 4.88 8.58 1.52
N SER A 45 5.16 7.31 1.82
CA SER A 45 4.17 6.38 2.39
C SER A 45 3.66 6.79 3.77
N LEU A 46 4.51 7.48 4.55
CA LEU A 46 4.16 8.01 5.87
C LEU A 46 3.52 9.40 5.77
N ALA A 47 3.96 10.23 4.82
CA ALA A 47 3.47 11.60 4.62
C ALA A 47 1.95 11.69 4.43
N PHE A 48 1.42 12.86 4.78
CA PHE A 48 0.11 13.38 4.37
C PHE A 48 0.20 14.91 4.37
N PRO A 49 -0.60 15.64 3.57
CA PRO A 49 -0.33 17.05 3.29
C PRO A 49 -0.29 17.93 4.54
N GLU A 50 -1.23 17.73 5.48
CA GLU A 50 -1.40 18.61 6.64
C GLU A 50 -0.62 18.14 7.89
N MET A 51 0.47 17.37 7.70
CA MET A 51 1.20 16.64 8.76
C MET A 51 1.79 17.53 9.86
N LEU A 52 2.14 18.78 9.54
CA LEU A 52 2.72 19.76 10.48
C LEU A 52 1.89 21.05 10.61
N ASP A 53 0.88 21.24 9.75
CA ASP A 53 0.05 22.46 9.65
C ASP A 53 -0.46 22.97 11.00
N ARG A 54 -0.86 22.07 11.91
CA ARG A 54 -1.41 22.52 13.19
C ARG A 54 -0.38 23.22 14.07
N ARG A 55 0.89 22.80 14.05
CA ARG A 55 2.00 23.48 14.74
C ARG A 55 2.22 24.87 14.12
N ASP A 56 2.27 24.93 12.80
CA ASP A 56 2.64 26.13 12.04
C ASP A 56 1.49 27.17 11.94
N ASN A 57 0.26 26.78 12.32
CA ASN A 57 -0.92 27.64 12.46
C ASN A 57 -1.39 27.80 13.93
N ILE A 58 -0.48 27.71 14.91
CA ILE A 58 -0.73 28.18 16.29
C ILE A 58 -0.21 29.61 16.42
N GLU A 59 -1.02 30.51 16.99
CA GLU A 59 -0.57 31.86 17.32
C GLU A 59 0.61 31.79 18.31
N PRO A 60 1.75 32.45 18.02
CA PRO A 60 2.88 32.48 18.94
C PRO A 60 2.51 33.17 20.25
N CYS A 61 3.23 32.87 21.32
CA CYS A 61 3.03 33.53 22.61
C CYS A 61 3.14 35.06 22.45
N TYR A 62 2.21 35.79 23.07
CA TYR A 62 2.25 37.24 23.12
C TYR A 62 3.57 37.70 23.78
N PRO A 63 4.17 38.85 23.38
CA PRO A 63 5.42 39.33 23.95
C PRO A 63 5.45 39.27 25.48
N ASP A 64 6.54 38.75 26.02
CA ASP A 64 6.77 38.55 27.46
C ASP A 64 5.63 37.82 28.20
N THR A 65 5.01 36.82 27.56
CA THR A 65 4.09 35.85 28.20
C THR A 65 4.63 34.41 28.20
N CYS A 66 4.06 33.55 29.05
CA CYS A 66 4.37 32.12 29.25
C CYS A 66 5.67 31.79 30.00
N GLN A 67 6.53 32.76 30.38
CA GLN A 67 7.83 32.47 31.03
C GLN A 67 7.69 31.79 32.40
N TRP A 68 6.58 32.00 33.10
CA TRP A 68 6.32 31.47 34.45
C TRP A 68 6.47 29.95 34.55
N ILE A 69 6.22 29.19 33.48
CA ILE A 69 6.33 27.72 33.52
C ILE A 69 7.78 27.25 33.77
N LEU A 70 8.76 28.01 33.27
CA LEU A 70 10.18 27.70 33.42
C LEU A 70 10.61 27.78 34.89
N GLU A 71 9.94 28.61 35.69
CA GLU A 71 10.21 28.78 37.11
C GLU A 71 9.50 27.77 38.01
N LEU A 72 8.53 27.00 37.50
CA LEU A 72 7.82 26.02 38.32
C LEU A 72 8.69 24.82 38.67
N GLU A 73 8.80 24.51 39.96
CA GLU A 73 9.52 23.33 40.48
C GLU A 73 9.05 22.00 39.86
N LYS A 74 7.77 21.89 39.47
CA LYS A 74 7.25 20.73 38.72
C LYS A 74 7.90 20.58 37.34
N TYR A 75 8.11 21.68 36.63
CA TYR A 75 8.76 21.69 35.31
C TYR A 75 10.27 21.45 35.45
N LYS A 76 10.94 22.18 36.36
CA LYS A 76 12.36 21.99 36.70
C LYS A 76 12.67 20.54 37.07
N SER A 77 11.86 19.95 37.96
CA SER A 77 12.01 18.56 38.43
C SER A 77 11.76 17.53 37.33
N TRP A 78 10.83 17.76 36.40
CA TRP A 78 10.68 16.91 35.20
C TRP A 78 11.89 17.04 34.28
N ARG A 79 12.29 18.27 33.93
CA ARG A 79 13.42 18.49 33.00
C ARG A 79 14.74 17.91 33.54
N SER A 80 14.95 17.90 34.86
CA SER A 80 16.13 17.31 35.51
C SER A 80 16.21 15.77 35.48
N GLN A 81 15.13 15.07 35.11
CA GLN A 81 15.14 13.62 34.92
C GLN A 81 15.50 13.27 33.46
N SER A 82 16.15 12.13 33.25
CA SER A 82 16.44 11.61 31.89
C SER A 82 15.23 11.00 31.19
N ARG A 83 14.10 10.83 31.89
CA ARG A 83 12.86 10.23 31.37
C ARG A 83 11.64 10.68 32.17
N GLY A 84 10.46 10.50 31.59
CA GLY A 84 9.17 10.64 32.30
C GLY A 84 8.16 11.58 31.62
N LEU A 85 6.95 11.59 32.18
CA LEU A 85 5.76 12.23 31.61
C LEU A 85 5.36 13.53 32.34
N LEU A 86 5.10 14.58 31.56
CA LEU A 86 4.59 15.89 32.02
C LEU A 86 3.22 16.16 31.39
N TRP A 87 2.25 16.56 32.21
CA TRP A 87 0.89 16.92 31.77
C TRP A 87 0.63 18.43 31.91
N ILE A 88 0.32 19.08 30.79
CA ILE A 88 -0.15 20.47 30.71
C ILE A 88 -1.69 20.44 30.62
N LYS A 89 -2.36 20.47 31.78
CA LYS A 89 -3.82 20.43 31.89
C LYS A 89 -4.41 21.84 31.94
N GLY A 90 -5.63 22.02 31.46
CA GLY A 90 -6.32 23.30 31.58
C GLY A 90 -7.68 23.40 30.91
N LYS A 91 -8.46 24.43 31.27
CA LYS A 91 -9.74 24.81 30.63
C LYS A 91 -9.60 24.90 29.09
N PRO A 92 -10.70 24.73 28.32
CA PRO A 92 -10.73 25.16 26.92
C PRO A 92 -10.40 26.66 26.82
N GLY A 93 -9.59 27.06 25.84
CA GLY A 93 -9.24 28.47 25.66
C GLY A 93 -8.26 29.07 26.70
N ALA A 94 -7.63 28.26 27.55
CA ALA A 94 -6.68 28.75 28.58
C ALA A 94 -5.25 29.06 28.06
N GLY A 95 -4.96 28.82 26.77
CA GLY A 95 -3.63 29.05 26.17
C GLY A 95 -2.70 27.83 26.08
N LYS A 96 -3.21 26.61 26.29
CA LYS A 96 -2.39 25.36 26.30
C LYS A 96 -1.49 25.19 25.06
N SER A 97 -2.04 25.28 23.85
CA SER A 97 -1.30 25.08 22.60
C SER A 97 -0.18 26.11 22.41
N THR A 98 -0.45 27.36 22.77
CA THR A 98 0.53 28.47 22.75
C THR A 98 1.65 28.23 23.76
N LEU A 99 1.33 27.71 24.95
CA LEU A 99 2.31 27.32 25.97
C LEU A 99 3.16 26.11 25.54
N MET A 100 2.56 25.13 24.85
CA MET A 100 3.27 23.99 24.27
C MET A 100 4.24 24.44 23.16
N LEU A 101 3.81 25.35 22.29
CA LEU A 101 4.68 25.96 21.26
C LEU A 101 5.81 26.77 21.91
N PHE A 102 5.53 27.55 22.96
CA PHE A 102 6.55 28.29 23.72
C PHE A 102 7.60 27.34 24.33
N LEU A 103 7.18 26.24 24.95
CA LEU A 103 8.10 25.22 25.49
C LEU A 103 8.97 24.61 24.38
N HIS A 104 8.35 24.18 23.28
CA HIS A 104 9.04 23.62 22.11
C HIS A 104 10.09 24.59 21.55
N ASP A 105 9.72 25.85 21.32
CA ASP A 105 10.60 26.87 20.72
C ASP A 105 11.65 27.42 21.70
N LYS A 106 11.41 27.34 23.00
CA LYS A 106 12.43 27.59 24.02
C LYS A 106 13.47 26.48 23.98
N LEU A 107 13.03 25.22 24.03
CA LEU A 107 13.88 24.02 24.00
C LEU A 107 14.51 23.74 22.63
N LYS A 108 14.13 24.47 21.56
CA LYS A 108 14.86 24.53 20.28
C LYS A 108 16.11 25.44 20.33
N ARG A 109 16.16 26.38 21.29
CA ARG A 109 17.30 27.30 21.50
C ARG A 109 18.28 26.79 22.55
N ASP A 110 17.83 25.95 23.48
CA ASP A 110 18.71 25.23 24.40
C ASP A 110 19.47 24.13 23.64
N VAL A 111 20.79 24.01 23.87
CA VAL A 111 21.71 23.19 23.06
C VAL A 111 21.72 21.71 23.48
N ASP A 112 20.54 21.18 23.82
CA ASP A 112 20.33 19.75 24.03
C ASP A 112 20.40 19.03 22.68
N GLY A 113 21.50 18.31 22.44
CA GLY A 113 21.78 17.53 21.22
C GLY A 113 20.97 16.22 21.12
N GLY A 114 19.68 16.27 21.43
CA GLY A 114 18.74 15.14 21.34
C GLY A 114 17.70 15.32 20.22
N ILE A 115 17.01 14.24 19.89
CA ILE A 115 15.91 14.28 18.91
C ILE A 115 14.63 14.73 19.61
N ARG A 116 14.08 15.84 19.11
CA ARG A 116 12.69 16.24 19.38
C ARG A 116 11.78 15.55 18.35
N LEU A 117 10.55 15.23 18.75
CA LEU A 117 9.45 14.77 17.88
C LEU A 117 8.18 15.51 18.30
N GLU A 118 7.33 15.89 17.35
CA GLU A 118 6.19 16.75 17.62
C GLU A 118 4.90 16.32 16.90
N PHE A 119 3.77 16.31 17.60
CA PHE A 119 2.44 16.24 16.99
C PHE A 119 1.43 17.11 17.74
N PHE A 120 0.57 17.81 17.00
CA PHE A 120 -0.40 18.74 17.56
C PHE A 120 -1.77 18.37 16.98
N PHE A 121 -2.66 17.83 17.81
CA PHE A 121 -4.00 17.43 17.36
C PHE A 121 -4.87 18.65 16.98
N THR A 122 -5.82 18.43 16.08
CA THR A 122 -6.87 19.40 15.79
C THR A 122 -8.17 18.71 15.38
N ALA A 123 -9.21 18.84 16.21
CA ALA A 123 -10.54 18.31 15.93
C ALA A 123 -11.25 19.04 14.76
N ARG A 124 -10.69 20.16 14.29
CA ARG A 124 -11.10 20.89 13.07
C ARG A 124 -10.39 20.37 11.80
N GLY A 125 -9.39 19.51 11.95
CA GLY A 125 -8.49 19.08 10.87
C GLY A 125 -8.99 17.90 10.04
N THR A 126 -8.13 17.44 9.13
CA THR A 126 -8.35 16.20 8.37
C THR A 126 -8.34 14.98 9.28
N GLU A 127 -8.81 13.83 8.78
CA GLU A 127 -8.87 12.58 9.56
C GLU A 127 -7.52 12.19 10.16
N MET A 128 -6.42 12.45 9.44
CA MET A 128 -5.06 12.21 9.93
C MET A 128 -4.68 13.14 11.11
N GLN A 129 -5.13 14.39 11.10
CA GLN A 129 -4.82 15.37 12.16
C GLN A 129 -5.61 15.17 13.47
N ARG A 130 -6.64 14.32 13.46
CA ARG A 130 -7.51 14.03 14.61
C ARG A 130 -7.48 12.56 15.07
N THR A 131 -6.61 11.72 14.50
CA THR A 131 -6.56 10.28 14.82
C THR A 131 -5.17 9.85 15.31
N PRO A 132 -5.08 8.75 16.09
CA PRO A 132 -3.81 8.10 16.38
C PRO A 132 -2.98 7.77 15.13
N LEU A 133 -3.65 7.43 14.00
CA LEU A 133 -2.98 7.01 12.77
C LEU A 133 -2.05 8.08 12.20
N GLY A 134 -2.53 9.32 12.08
CA GLY A 134 -1.70 10.44 11.58
C GLY A 134 -0.66 10.89 12.60
N MET A 135 -0.94 10.81 13.90
CA MET A 135 0.07 11.03 14.95
C MET A 135 1.25 10.06 14.79
N LEU A 136 0.97 8.75 14.70
CA LEU A 136 2.00 7.72 14.59
C LEU A 136 2.81 7.87 13.30
N ARG A 137 2.15 8.10 12.16
CA ARG A 137 2.82 8.37 10.87
C ARG A 137 3.71 9.61 10.92
N SER A 138 3.25 10.69 11.56
CA SER A 138 4.03 11.93 11.68
C SER A 138 5.26 11.75 12.56
N LEU A 139 5.12 11.16 13.74
CA LEU A 139 6.24 10.90 14.66
C LEU A 139 7.25 9.90 14.05
N LEU A 140 6.77 8.88 13.31
CA LEU A 140 7.64 7.91 12.63
C LEU A 140 8.39 8.53 11.45
N SER A 141 7.72 9.36 10.64
CA SER A 141 8.35 10.14 9.56
C SER A 141 9.45 11.05 10.10
N GLN A 142 9.17 11.75 11.22
CA GLN A 142 10.14 12.63 11.88
C GLN A 142 11.37 11.89 12.42
N ILE A 143 11.21 10.73 13.08
CA ILE A 143 12.38 9.98 13.59
C ILE A 143 13.17 9.32 12.46
N PHE A 144 12.51 8.89 11.37
CA PHE A 144 13.17 8.36 10.17
C PHE A 144 14.04 9.41 9.45
N ASP A 145 13.51 10.63 9.28
CA ASP A 145 14.28 11.76 8.73
C ASP A 145 15.46 12.11 9.65
N ARG A 146 15.19 12.29 10.95
CA ARG A 146 16.13 12.84 11.94
C ARG A 146 17.19 11.83 12.45
N ASP A 147 16.98 10.52 12.35
CA ASP A 147 17.93 9.48 12.76
C ASP A 147 18.22 8.46 11.64
N ALA A 148 19.38 8.59 11.01
CA ALA A 148 19.86 7.63 10.00
C ALA A 148 19.97 6.19 10.53
N THR A 149 20.15 5.99 11.84
CA THR A 149 20.41 4.67 12.43
C THR A 149 19.16 3.81 12.63
N VAL A 150 17.96 4.39 12.56
CA VAL A 150 16.69 3.63 12.59
C VAL A 150 16.13 3.36 11.19
N ARG A 151 16.69 3.95 10.14
CA ARG A 151 16.12 3.87 8.78
C ARG A 151 15.99 2.45 8.27
N SER A 152 17.03 1.62 8.42
CA SER A 152 16.98 0.21 8.00
C SER A 152 15.80 -0.57 8.59
N GLN A 153 15.40 -0.29 9.84
CA GLN A 153 14.25 -0.93 10.49
C GLN A 153 12.92 -0.52 9.83
N VAL A 154 12.77 0.75 9.45
CA VAL A 154 11.53 1.29 8.85
C VAL A 154 11.47 1.00 7.35
N SER A 155 12.60 1.09 6.63
CA SER A 155 12.70 0.72 5.22
C SER A 155 12.39 -0.76 5.03
N LYS A 156 12.94 -1.66 5.85
CA LYS A 156 12.56 -3.09 5.83
C LYS A 156 11.05 -3.27 6.06
N ALA A 157 10.47 -2.60 7.06
CA ALA A 157 9.03 -2.63 7.35
C ALA A 157 8.15 -1.99 6.26
N TYR A 158 8.73 -1.23 5.33
CA TYR A 158 8.05 -0.70 4.14
C TYR A 158 8.21 -1.65 2.94
N GLU A 159 9.43 -2.13 2.67
CA GLU A 159 9.76 -3.10 1.61
C GLU A 159 8.96 -4.40 1.77
N GLU A 160 8.88 -4.96 2.99
CA GLU A 160 8.04 -6.11 3.36
C GLU A 160 6.57 -5.93 2.93
N ARG A 161 6.07 -4.69 2.96
CA ARG A 161 4.67 -4.33 2.65
C ARG A 161 4.46 -3.90 1.21
N CYS A 162 5.50 -3.47 0.51
CA CYS A 162 5.45 -3.27 -0.94
C CYS A 162 5.65 -4.58 -1.72
N ARG A 163 6.35 -5.58 -1.17
CA ARG A 163 6.59 -6.90 -1.82
C ARG A 163 5.31 -7.55 -2.42
N PRO A 164 4.11 -7.50 -1.77
CA PRO A 164 2.88 -8.08 -2.33
C PRO A 164 2.12 -7.21 -3.36
N PHE A 165 2.34 -5.89 -3.36
CA PHE A 165 1.55 -4.91 -4.14
C PHE A 165 2.37 -4.21 -5.24
N GLY A 166 3.68 -4.44 -5.28
CA GLY A 166 4.64 -3.68 -6.08
C GLY A 166 4.98 -2.31 -5.48
N TYR A 167 6.09 -1.73 -5.92
CA TYR A 167 6.53 -0.40 -5.52
C TYR A 167 5.67 0.70 -6.16
N SER A 168 4.44 0.87 -5.66
CA SER A 168 3.55 1.97 -6.03
C SER A 168 2.63 2.36 -4.87
N GLU A 169 2.25 3.64 -4.81
CA GLU A 169 1.41 4.23 -3.74
C GLU A 169 -0.07 3.80 -3.79
N ARG A 170 -0.41 2.71 -4.51
CA ARG A 170 -1.78 2.31 -4.82
C ARG A 170 -2.01 0.81 -4.57
N GLY A 171 -2.22 0.44 -3.30
CA GLY A 171 -2.61 -0.92 -2.95
C GLY A 171 -2.76 -1.22 -1.46
N TRP A 172 -2.05 -0.50 -0.59
CA TRP A 172 -2.05 -0.77 0.86
C TRP A 172 -1.92 0.49 1.72
N GLU A 173 -2.43 0.42 2.95
CA GLU A 173 -2.27 1.46 3.98
C GLU A 173 -1.53 0.93 5.21
N TRP A 174 -0.79 1.79 5.91
CA TRP A 174 -0.11 1.47 7.17
C TRP A 174 -1.10 1.12 8.30
N PRO A 175 -1.18 -0.14 8.78
CA PRO A 175 -2.14 -0.50 9.82
C PRO A 175 -1.72 0.04 11.19
N ARG A 176 -2.65 0.66 11.94
CA ARG A 176 -2.36 1.36 13.22
C ARG A 176 -1.44 0.58 14.18
N VAL A 177 -1.73 -0.71 14.39
CA VAL A 177 -0.97 -1.59 15.30
C VAL A 177 0.49 -1.77 14.87
N VAL A 178 0.78 -1.77 13.56
CA VAL A 178 2.17 -1.80 13.05
C VAL A 178 2.89 -0.52 13.43
N LEU A 179 2.25 0.63 13.20
CA LEU A 179 2.84 1.93 13.49
C LEU A 179 3.04 2.18 14.99
N GLU A 180 2.17 1.65 15.87
CA GLU A 180 2.37 1.71 17.32
C GLU A 180 3.68 1.01 17.74
N GLU A 181 3.91 -0.25 17.34
CA GLU A 181 5.13 -0.97 17.73
C GLU A 181 6.38 -0.54 16.94
N LEU A 182 6.25 -0.18 15.67
CA LEU A 182 7.37 0.35 14.87
C LEU A 182 7.84 1.70 15.41
N LEU A 183 6.93 2.59 15.81
CA LEU A 183 7.29 3.84 16.48
C LEU A 183 7.88 3.61 17.87
N ALA A 184 7.32 2.70 18.66
CA ALA A 184 7.88 2.37 19.98
C ALA A 184 9.29 1.77 19.86
N GLY A 185 9.51 0.84 18.92
CA GLY A 185 10.80 0.23 18.65
C GLY A 185 11.86 1.24 18.19
N THR A 186 11.52 2.07 17.19
CA THR A 186 12.45 3.09 16.66
C THR A 186 12.80 4.16 17.70
N ILE A 187 11.82 4.64 18.50
CA ILE A 187 12.08 5.56 19.62
C ILE A 187 13.05 4.94 20.63
N LEU A 188 12.82 3.69 21.07
CA LEU A 188 13.66 3.03 22.07
C LEU A 188 15.07 2.71 21.53
N ALA A 189 15.17 2.35 20.25
CA ALA A 189 16.45 2.14 19.57
C ALA A 189 17.26 3.44 19.49
N SER A 190 16.64 4.55 19.07
CA SER A 190 17.29 5.87 19.03
C SER A 190 17.67 6.38 20.43
N ALA A 191 16.78 6.16 21.42
CA ALA A 191 16.97 6.56 22.82
C ALA A 191 18.16 5.88 23.52
N SER A 192 18.71 4.80 22.94
CA SER A 192 19.95 4.16 23.41
C SER A 192 21.21 4.99 23.13
N ARG A 193 21.14 5.94 22.19
CA ARG A 193 22.28 6.77 21.73
C ARG A 193 22.14 8.24 22.11
N GLN A 194 20.91 8.75 22.18
CA GLN A 194 20.60 10.18 22.36
C GLN A 194 19.30 10.38 23.14
N HIS A 195 19.11 11.58 23.70
CA HIS A 195 17.88 11.91 24.41
C HIS A 195 16.72 12.13 23.44
N ILE A 196 15.57 11.46 23.65
CA ILE A 196 14.34 11.67 22.88
C ILE A 196 13.35 12.53 23.69
N MET A 197 12.79 13.56 23.06
CA MET A 197 11.75 14.41 23.66
C MET A 197 10.53 14.53 22.75
N ILE A 198 9.35 14.16 23.24
CA ILE A 198 8.12 14.09 22.45
C ILE A 198 7.10 15.13 22.96
N PHE A 199 6.58 15.95 22.05
CA PHE A 199 5.49 16.91 22.32
C PHE A 199 4.19 16.44 21.68
N VAL A 200 3.13 16.33 22.48
CA VAL A 200 1.77 15.98 22.03
C VAL A 200 0.77 17.02 22.53
N ASP A 201 0.36 17.94 21.68
CA ASP A 201 -0.64 18.96 22.05
C ASP A 201 -2.08 18.51 21.79
N ALA A 202 -2.99 18.96 22.66
CA ALA A 202 -4.44 18.78 22.55
C ALA A 202 -4.90 17.32 22.42
N LEU A 203 -4.36 16.40 23.23
CA LEU A 203 -4.65 14.97 23.14
C LEU A 203 -6.16 14.63 23.24
N ASP A 204 -6.96 15.45 23.93
CA ASP A 204 -8.42 15.30 23.99
C ASP A 204 -9.14 15.53 22.64
N GLU A 205 -8.52 16.24 21.70
CA GLU A 205 -9.04 16.45 20.34
C GLU A 205 -8.89 15.22 19.43
N ALA A 206 -8.22 14.16 19.89
CA ALA A 206 -8.25 12.83 19.27
C ALA A 206 -9.58 12.08 19.50
N GLY A 207 -10.43 12.57 20.40
CA GLY A 207 -11.62 11.86 20.90
C GLY A 207 -11.30 10.99 22.12
N ALA A 208 -12.28 10.79 22.99
CA ALA A 208 -12.07 10.24 24.34
C ALA A 208 -11.37 8.86 24.38
N GLU A 209 -11.85 7.90 23.59
CA GLU A 209 -11.29 6.54 23.52
C GLU A 209 -9.86 6.56 22.95
N SER A 210 -9.62 7.34 21.88
CA SER A 210 -8.28 7.53 21.30
C SER A 210 -7.32 8.18 22.29
N ALA A 211 -7.78 9.19 23.04
CA ALA A 211 -6.98 9.87 24.05
C ALA A 211 -6.60 8.93 25.21
N GLN A 212 -7.50 8.06 25.64
CA GLN A 212 -7.22 7.02 26.65
C GLN A 212 -6.25 5.96 26.12
N HIS A 213 -6.46 5.44 24.91
CA HIS A 213 -5.55 4.48 24.26
C HIS A 213 -4.14 5.05 24.08
N LEU A 214 -4.03 6.30 23.61
CA LEU A 214 -2.77 7.00 23.42
C LEU A 214 -2.08 7.34 24.76
N ALA A 215 -2.83 7.75 25.78
CA ALA A 215 -2.27 7.92 27.12
C ALA A 215 -1.69 6.59 27.64
N ALA A 216 -2.40 5.47 27.46
CA ALA A 216 -1.91 4.15 27.82
C ALA A 216 -0.67 3.72 26.98
N TYR A 217 -0.64 4.03 25.69
CA TYR A 217 0.53 3.82 24.82
C TYR A 217 1.76 4.58 25.33
N PHE A 218 1.63 5.86 25.69
CA PHE A 218 2.77 6.64 26.20
C PHE A 218 3.26 6.16 27.58
N HIS A 219 2.37 5.70 28.47
CA HIS A 219 2.81 5.04 29.71
C HIS A 219 3.54 3.71 29.40
N ARG A 220 3.04 2.87 28.47
CA ARG A 220 3.77 1.66 28.02
C ARG A 220 5.15 1.98 27.46
N LEU A 221 5.29 3.08 26.71
CA LEU A 221 6.56 3.53 26.14
C LEU A 221 7.55 3.99 27.21
N ILE A 222 7.12 4.78 28.20
CA ILE A 222 7.94 5.16 29.36
C ILE A 222 8.37 3.91 30.16
N ASN A 223 7.45 2.99 30.44
CA ASN A 223 7.74 1.78 31.20
C ASN A 223 8.72 0.84 30.45
N ARG A 224 8.72 0.85 29.11
CA ARG A 224 9.75 0.19 28.28
C ARG A 224 11.09 0.95 28.35
N ALA A 225 11.07 2.28 28.27
CA ALA A 225 12.26 3.12 28.37
C ALA A 225 12.96 2.98 29.73
N GLU A 226 12.21 2.80 30.82
CA GLU A 226 12.73 2.52 32.15
C GLU A 226 13.42 1.16 32.24
N LYS A 227 12.77 0.09 31.76
CA LYS A 227 13.36 -1.27 31.74
C LYS A 227 14.64 -1.35 30.91
N LEU A 228 14.70 -0.61 29.80
CA LEU A 228 15.89 -0.52 28.93
C LEU A 228 16.89 0.56 29.41
N ASN A 229 16.57 1.30 30.47
CA ASN A 229 17.34 2.41 31.03
C ASN A 229 17.72 3.52 30.02
N VAL A 230 16.90 3.77 29.00
CA VAL A 230 17.12 4.79 27.96
C VAL A 230 16.52 6.16 28.33
N ALA A 231 16.78 7.20 27.53
CA ALA A 231 16.39 8.58 27.83
C ALA A 231 15.22 9.08 26.95
N VAL A 232 14.00 9.03 27.49
CA VAL A 232 12.75 9.41 26.78
C VAL A 232 11.87 10.29 27.68
N GLN A 233 11.69 11.55 27.30
CA GLN A 233 10.78 12.49 27.95
C GLN A 233 9.56 12.79 27.06
N ILE A 234 8.38 12.92 27.68
CA ILE A 234 7.13 13.18 26.94
C ILE A 234 6.36 14.31 27.65
N CYS A 235 5.91 15.29 26.88
CA CYS A 235 5.07 16.41 27.33
C CYS A 235 3.73 16.37 26.59
N ILE A 236 2.62 16.26 27.31
CA ILE A 236 1.27 16.13 26.76
C ILE A 236 0.35 17.23 27.27
N SER A 237 -0.39 17.88 26.37
CA SER A 237 -1.42 18.88 26.70
C SER A 237 -2.83 18.30 26.55
N CYS A 238 -3.73 18.60 27.51
CA CYS A 238 -5.14 18.17 27.45
C CYS A 238 -6.11 19.02 28.30
N ARG A 239 -7.42 18.83 28.08
CA ARG A 239 -8.51 19.32 28.95
C ARG A 239 -8.50 18.62 30.33
N HIS A 240 -9.35 19.11 31.24
CA HIS A 240 -9.66 18.42 32.50
C HIS A 240 -10.53 17.18 32.22
N TYR A 241 -9.90 16.09 31.77
CA TYR A 241 -10.53 14.80 31.47
C TYR A 241 -9.98 13.72 32.42
N PRO A 242 -10.77 12.70 32.82
CA PRO A 242 -10.26 11.59 33.61
C PRO A 242 -9.23 10.77 32.81
N ILE A 243 -7.98 10.80 33.27
CA ILE A 243 -6.88 9.96 32.80
C ILE A 243 -6.19 9.40 34.05
N MET A 244 -6.44 8.11 34.30
CA MET A 244 -5.90 7.26 35.37
C MET A 244 -5.72 5.86 34.72
N GLU A 245 -4.81 4.98 35.16
CA GLU A 245 -4.21 4.86 36.49
C GLU A 245 -2.66 4.83 36.51
N SER A 246 -2.12 4.99 37.72
CA SER A 246 -0.81 4.49 38.20
C SER A 246 0.49 4.94 37.51
N ASP A 247 0.85 6.23 37.65
CA ASP A 247 2.09 6.68 38.31
C ASP A 247 1.98 8.20 38.65
N PRO A 248 2.84 8.85 39.47
CA PRO A 248 2.68 10.27 39.83
C PRO A 248 3.21 11.21 38.74
N ALA A 249 2.64 11.10 37.53
CA ALA A 249 2.94 11.98 36.40
C ALA A 249 2.70 13.45 36.79
N ARG A 250 3.63 14.35 36.48
CA ARG A 250 3.57 15.73 36.99
C ARG A 250 2.53 16.56 36.24
N GLU A 251 1.58 17.13 36.95
CA GLU A 251 0.54 17.99 36.35
C GLU A 251 0.79 19.49 36.61
N ILE A 252 0.74 20.30 35.54
CA ILE A 252 0.71 21.77 35.59
C ILE A 252 -0.67 22.22 35.06
N CYS A 253 -1.28 23.21 35.72
CA CYS A 253 -2.65 23.66 35.43
C CYS A 253 -2.63 25.13 34.97
N VAL A 254 -2.85 25.38 33.68
CA VAL A 254 -2.51 26.67 33.04
C VAL A 254 -3.27 27.87 33.63
N GLU A 255 -4.59 27.73 33.82
CA GLU A 255 -5.45 28.77 34.40
C GLU A 255 -5.17 29.12 35.88
N ARG A 256 -4.21 28.45 36.53
CA ARG A 256 -3.73 28.82 37.88
C ARG A 256 -2.50 29.73 37.86
N HIS A 257 -1.94 30.00 36.67
CA HIS A 257 -0.69 30.73 36.49
C HIS A 257 -0.74 31.79 35.38
N ASN A 258 -1.64 31.67 34.39
CA ASN A 258 -1.74 32.60 33.25
C ASN A 258 -2.35 34.00 33.56
N HIS A 259 -2.49 34.39 34.82
CA HIS A 259 -3.10 35.67 35.22
C HIS A 259 -2.31 36.88 34.67
N ASP A 260 -0.99 36.89 34.88
CA ASP A 260 -0.13 38.00 34.45
C ASP A 260 0.01 38.07 32.92
N ASP A 261 -0.06 36.93 32.23
CA ASP A 261 -0.08 36.85 30.77
C ASP A 261 -1.34 37.53 30.19
N ILE A 262 -2.51 37.21 30.77
CA ILE A 262 -3.80 37.84 30.43
C ILE A 262 -3.77 39.34 30.76
N ALA A 263 -3.20 39.71 31.91
CA ALA A 263 -3.11 41.10 32.35
C ALA A 263 -2.24 41.97 31.43
N ARG A 264 -1.13 41.44 30.91
CA ARG A 264 -0.29 42.10 29.90
C ARG A 264 -1.05 42.31 28.59
N TYR A 265 -1.57 41.23 28.01
CA TYR A 265 -2.33 41.26 26.76
C TYR A 265 -3.48 42.28 26.76
N ILE A 266 -4.27 42.34 27.84
CA ILE A 266 -5.38 43.29 27.96
C ILE A 266 -4.88 44.75 28.06
N LYS A 267 -3.87 45.02 28.90
CA LYS A 267 -3.36 46.38 29.11
C LYS A 267 -2.72 46.94 27.83
N ASP A 268 -1.92 46.14 27.15
CA ASP A 268 -1.22 46.56 25.93
C ASP A 268 -2.21 46.84 24.79
N ILE A 269 -3.27 46.03 24.62
CA ILE A 269 -4.32 46.28 23.61
C ILE A 269 -5.16 47.53 23.92
N ILE A 270 -5.41 47.86 25.19
CA ILE A 270 -6.09 49.10 25.58
C ILE A 270 -5.23 50.30 25.14
N VAL A 271 -3.93 50.29 25.46
CA VAL A 271 -2.99 51.36 25.09
C VAL A 271 -2.85 51.50 23.57
N ASP A 272 -2.71 50.40 22.83
CA ASP A 272 -2.62 50.39 21.35
C ASP A 272 -3.92 50.86 20.64
N THR A 273 -5.04 50.90 21.36
CA THR A 273 -6.35 51.27 20.82
C THR A 273 -6.72 52.74 21.09
N GLU A 274 -6.04 53.42 22.00
CA GLU A 274 -6.43 54.76 22.44
C GLU A 274 -6.20 55.87 21.40
N VAL A 275 -7.16 56.80 21.35
CA VAL A 275 -7.03 58.08 20.67
C VAL A 275 -6.29 59.07 21.59
N LYS A 276 -5.63 60.09 21.01
CA LYS A 276 -4.74 61.02 21.73
C LYS A 276 -5.37 61.76 22.93
N ASP A 277 -6.69 61.88 22.96
CA ASP A 277 -7.46 62.55 24.02
C ASP A 277 -8.11 61.53 24.99
N GLY A 278 -7.49 60.35 25.15
CA GLY A 278 -7.97 59.25 26.01
C GLY A 278 -7.98 59.55 27.52
N PRO A 279 -8.72 58.75 28.32
CA PRO A 279 -8.99 59.03 29.73
C PRO A 279 -7.74 58.90 30.63
N GLY A 280 -7.86 59.34 31.88
CA GLY A 280 -6.79 59.23 32.88
C GLY A 280 -6.39 57.78 33.19
N GLN A 281 -5.15 57.57 33.62
CA GLN A 281 -4.56 56.24 33.87
C GLN A 281 -5.44 55.36 34.79
N GLU A 282 -5.96 55.94 35.87
CA GLU A 282 -6.85 55.27 36.83
C GLU A 282 -8.09 54.64 36.17
N THR A 283 -8.70 55.31 35.19
CA THR A 283 -9.85 54.79 34.44
C THR A 283 -9.47 53.60 33.55
N ARG A 284 -8.26 53.60 33.00
CA ARG A 284 -7.73 52.51 32.16
C ARG A 284 -7.42 51.28 33.01
N GLU A 285 -6.81 51.49 34.18
CA GLU A 285 -6.49 50.44 35.15
C GLU A 285 -7.78 49.81 35.70
N ALA A 286 -8.78 50.61 36.06
CA ALA A 286 -10.09 50.13 36.53
C ALA A 286 -10.92 49.40 35.45
N LEU A 287 -10.69 49.65 34.16
CA LEU A 287 -11.21 48.86 33.05
C LEU A 287 -10.44 47.54 32.89
N ALA A 288 -9.10 47.60 32.90
CA ALA A 288 -8.26 46.42 32.75
C ALA A 288 -8.47 45.41 33.88
N GLU A 289 -8.55 45.84 35.14
CA GLU A 289 -8.83 44.97 36.28
C GLU A 289 -10.19 44.25 36.17
N GLN A 290 -11.23 44.96 35.74
CA GLN A 290 -12.55 44.39 35.50
C GLN A 290 -12.49 43.29 34.43
N LEU A 291 -11.77 43.52 33.32
CA LEU A 291 -11.59 42.56 32.25
C LEU A 291 -10.78 41.33 32.68
N ILE A 292 -9.65 41.54 33.38
CA ILE A 292 -8.79 40.46 33.88
C ILE A 292 -9.57 39.55 34.84
N TRP A 293 -10.41 40.14 35.69
CA TRP A 293 -11.30 39.40 36.60
C TRP A 293 -12.35 38.58 35.83
N GLN A 294 -13.03 39.19 34.83
CA GLN A 294 -14.02 38.48 34.00
C GLN A 294 -13.40 37.35 33.15
N CYS A 295 -12.12 37.43 32.78
CA CYS A 295 -11.43 36.37 32.04
C CYS A 295 -11.32 35.04 32.80
N ASN A 296 -11.22 35.05 34.14
CA ASN A 296 -11.18 33.83 34.99
C ASN A 296 -10.19 32.74 34.48
N GLY A 297 -9.01 33.15 34.02
CA GLY A 297 -7.96 32.27 33.48
C GLY A 297 -8.23 31.70 32.07
N VAL A 298 -9.26 32.18 31.37
CA VAL A 298 -9.64 31.76 30.01
C VAL A 298 -9.25 32.85 29.01
N PHE A 299 -8.07 32.72 28.41
CA PHE A 299 -7.52 33.67 27.43
C PHE A 299 -8.46 33.90 26.23
N GLN A 300 -9.19 32.86 25.80
CA GLN A 300 -10.18 32.95 24.72
C GLN A 300 -11.33 33.94 25.01
N TRP A 301 -11.65 34.22 26.28
CA TRP A 301 -12.62 35.25 26.65
C TRP A 301 -12.10 36.63 26.24
N ALA A 302 -10.85 36.95 26.58
CA ALA A 302 -10.20 38.21 26.18
C ALA A 302 -10.14 38.35 24.66
N HIS A 303 -9.69 37.32 23.94
CA HIS A 303 -9.60 37.34 22.48
C HIS A 303 -10.94 37.63 21.79
N LEU A 304 -12.08 37.23 22.38
CA LEU A 304 -13.42 37.48 21.84
C LEU A 304 -14.00 38.85 22.22
N ILE A 305 -13.73 39.34 23.43
CA ILE A 305 -14.31 40.58 23.95
C ILE A 305 -13.47 41.82 23.59
N MET A 306 -12.13 41.71 23.53
CA MET A 306 -11.27 42.86 23.19
C MET A 306 -11.55 43.47 21.80
N PRO A 307 -11.88 42.71 20.73
CA PRO A 307 -12.31 43.29 19.45
C PRO A 307 -13.61 44.12 19.55
N LEU A 308 -14.56 43.70 20.40
CA LEU A 308 -15.82 44.43 20.61
C LEU A 308 -15.59 45.72 21.41
N ILE A 309 -14.72 45.68 22.43
CA ILE A 309 -14.27 46.88 23.15
C ILE A 309 -13.57 47.84 22.19
N ARG A 310 -12.68 47.33 21.35
CA ARG A 310 -11.96 48.13 20.35
C ARG A 310 -12.92 48.79 19.36
N GLN A 311 -13.97 48.10 18.92
CA GLN A 311 -15.03 48.70 18.11
C GLN A 311 -15.71 49.84 18.86
N LYS A 312 -16.14 49.63 20.11
CA LYS A 312 -16.82 50.66 20.93
C LYS A 312 -15.95 51.91 21.18
N ILE A 313 -14.65 51.74 21.43
CA ILE A 313 -13.70 52.87 21.56
C ILE A 313 -13.59 53.64 20.23
N LEU A 314 -13.54 52.94 19.09
CA LEU A 314 -13.48 53.56 17.76
C LEU A 314 -14.82 54.21 17.33
N GLU A 315 -15.95 53.75 17.88
CA GLU A 315 -17.28 54.35 17.74
C GLU A 315 -17.50 55.55 18.69
N GLY A 316 -16.60 55.75 19.67
CA GLY A 316 -16.57 56.92 20.56
C GLY A 316 -17.31 56.75 21.90
N GLU A 317 -17.61 55.53 22.33
CA GLU A 317 -18.17 55.27 23.67
C GLU A 317 -17.15 55.61 24.78
N SER A 318 -17.65 56.12 25.92
CA SER A 318 -16.75 56.39 27.05
C SER A 318 -16.33 55.10 27.76
N PHE A 319 -15.21 55.13 28.49
CA PHE A 319 -14.74 53.97 29.24
C PHE A 319 -15.73 53.54 30.33
N ASP A 320 -16.51 54.45 30.91
CA ASP A 320 -17.54 54.09 31.89
C ASP A 320 -18.81 53.50 31.23
N ASP A 321 -19.16 53.92 30.01
CA ASP A 321 -20.21 53.24 29.22
C ASP A 321 -19.78 51.81 28.88
N ILE A 322 -18.53 51.63 28.42
CA ILE A 322 -17.94 50.32 28.13
C ILE A 322 -17.91 49.46 29.41
N ARG A 323 -17.55 50.01 30.57
CA ARG A 323 -17.58 49.29 31.86
C ARG A 323 -18.98 48.96 32.33
N CYS A 324 -20.00 49.73 31.95
CA CYS A 324 -21.40 49.40 32.20
C CYS A 324 -21.87 48.26 31.29
N TRP A 325 -21.58 48.34 29.98
CA TRP A 325 -21.84 47.26 29.02
C TRP A 325 -21.16 45.95 29.42
N LEU A 326 -19.92 46.00 29.92
CA LEU A 326 -19.20 44.82 30.42
C LEU A 326 -19.88 44.11 31.60
N ARG A 327 -20.82 44.75 32.31
CA ARG A 327 -21.63 44.08 33.35
C ARG A 327 -22.74 43.21 32.76
N GLU A 328 -23.09 43.42 31.48
CA GLU A 328 -24.02 42.56 30.71
C GLU A 328 -23.30 41.38 30.04
N VAL A 329 -21.97 41.49 29.85
CA VAL A 329 -21.15 40.44 29.23
C VAL A 329 -20.91 39.28 30.22
N PRO A 330 -21.29 38.04 29.88
CA PRO A 330 -21.11 36.90 30.78
C PRO A 330 -19.65 36.53 31.05
N ILE A 331 -19.40 35.93 32.22
CA ILE A 331 -18.08 35.44 32.65
C ILE A 331 -17.79 34.03 32.07
N GLY A 332 -18.83 33.21 31.86
CA GLY A 332 -18.69 31.87 31.31
C GLY A 332 -18.44 31.87 29.80
N LEU A 333 -17.51 31.03 29.32
CA LEU A 333 -17.12 31.00 27.91
C LEU A 333 -18.28 30.57 26.98
N GLU A 334 -19.10 29.60 27.39
CA GLU A 334 -20.32 29.21 26.67
C GLU A 334 -21.41 30.30 26.70
N ASP A 335 -21.46 31.08 27.78
CA ASP A 335 -22.41 32.18 27.94
C ASP A 335 -22.00 33.38 27.06
N VAL A 336 -20.70 33.61 26.86
CA VAL A 336 -20.18 34.56 25.85
C VAL A 336 -20.53 34.10 24.42
N TYR A 337 -20.41 32.81 24.10
CA TYR A 337 -20.87 32.31 22.80
C TYR A 337 -22.37 32.53 22.61
N THR A 338 -23.17 32.27 23.66
CA THR A 338 -24.61 32.56 23.68
C THR A 338 -24.90 34.05 23.48
N TYR A 339 -24.16 34.93 24.14
CA TYR A 339 -24.26 36.39 24.01
C TYR A 339 -23.94 36.85 22.58
N ILE A 340 -22.85 36.38 21.97
CA ILE A 340 -22.46 36.76 20.61
C ILE A 340 -23.54 36.35 19.59
N LEU A 341 -24.05 35.11 19.67
CA LEU A 341 -25.08 34.60 18.75
C LEU A 341 -26.46 35.29 18.91
N ASN A 342 -26.73 35.90 20.06
CA ASN A 342 -28.00 36.58 20.36
C ASN A 342 -27.94 38.09 20.11
N ASN A 343 -26.89 38.75 20.61
CA ASN A 343 -26.81 40.20 20.81
C ASN A 343 -25.83 40.89 19.83
N VAL A 344 -24.76 40.21 19.40
CA VAL A 344 -23.75 40.79 18.49
C VAL A 344 -24.11 40.54 17.02
N ILE A 345 -24.68 39.37 16.70
CA ILE A 345 -25.15 39.08 15.34
C ILE A 345 -26.46 39.84 15.06
N GLU A 346 -26.38 40.81 14.14
CA GLU A 346 -27.52 41.62 13.68
C GLU A 346 -28.73 40.77 13.27
N GLY A 347 -29.95 41.20 13.61
CA GLY A 347 -31.19 40.46 13.30
C GLY A 347 -31.33 40.06 11.82
N ARG A 348 -30.92 40.93 10.89
CA ARG A 348 -30.93 40.68 9.44
C ARG A 348 -29.99 39.56 8.97
N ASN A 349 -28.95 39.25 9.75
CA ASN A 349 -27.93 38.27 9.38
C ASN A 349 -28.27 36.85 9.83
N ARG A 350 -29.14 36.69 10.85
CA ARG A 350 -29.37 35.43 11.59
C ARG A 350 -29.62 34.19 10.73
N VAL A 351 -30.40 34.32 9.64
CA VAL A 351 -30.65 33.20 8.70
C VAL A 351 -29.36 32.72 8.04
N GLN A 352 -28.55 33.65 7.54
CA GLN A 352 -27.28 33.32 6.87
C GLN A 352 -26.19 32.96 7.89
N SER A 353 -26.27 33.46 9.12
CA SER A 353 -25.42 33.02 10.24
C SER A 353 -25.67 31.55 10.61
N PHE A 354 -26.94 31.11 10.65
CA PHE A 354 -27.28 29.70 10.88
C PHE A 354 -26.70 28.81 9.77
N LEU A 355 -26.90 29.15 8.50
CA LEU A 355 -26.32 28.43 7.35
C LEU A 355 -24.78 28.42 7.38
N LEU A 356 -24.13 29.53 7.76
CA LEU A 356 -22.69 29.60 7.94
C LEU A 356 -22.21 28.61 9.02
N PHE A 357 -22.84 28.62 10.19
CA PHE A 357 -22.43 27.74 11.29
C PHE A 357 -22.80 26.28 11.07
N GLN A 358 -23.82 25.95 10.27
CA GLN A 358 -24.04 24.59 9.79
C GLN A 358 -22.81 24.09 9.03
N TRP A 359 -22.37 24.82 7.99
CA TRP A 359 -21.20 24.45 7.19
C TRP A 359 -19.90 24.43 7.99
N VAL A 360 -19.65 25.46 8.80
CA VAL A 360 -18.41 25.59 9.59
C VAL A 360 -18.33 24.58 10.75
N SER A 361 -19.47 24.06 11.25
CA SER A 361 -19.48 23.09 12.35
C SER A 361 -19.63 21.64 11.91
N LEU A 362 -20.30 21.36 10.77
CA LEU A 362 -20.76 20.00 10.42
C LEU A 362 -20.18 19.42 9.13
N ALA A 363 -19.38 20.18 8.37
CA ALA A 363 -18.67 19.66 7.22
C ALA A 363 -17.59 18.63 7.63
N GLU A 364 -17.29 17.67 6.74
CA GLU A 364 -16.30 16.61 6.97
C GLU A 364 -14.85 17.13 6.94
N ARG A 365 -14.64 18.30 6.31
CA ARG A 365 -13.42 19.13 6.38
C ARG A 365 -13.79 20.63 6.31
N PRO A 366 -12.91 21.55 6.70
CA PRO A 366 -13.08 22.98 6.42
C PRO A 366 -13.31 23.24 4.92
N LEU A 367 -14.21 24.18 4.62
CA LEU A 367 -14.44 24.67 3.26
C LEU A 367 -13.54 25.86 2.96
N THR A 368 -13.11 25.97 1.72
CA THR A 368 -12.47 27.19 1.22
C THR A 368 -13.47 28.35 1.12
N VAL A 369 -12.98 29.59 1.15
CA VAL A 369 -13.78 30.79 0.86
C VAL A 369 -14.41 30.73 -0.53
N LYS A 370 -13.81 30.00 -1.50
CA LYS A 370 -14.42 29.77 -2.83
C LYS A 370 -15.61 28.82 -2.71
N GLU A 371 -15.43 27.64 -2.11
CA GLU A 371 -16.48 26.63 -1.90
C GLU A 371 -17.69 27.17 -1.13
N LEU A 372 -17.45 27.87 -0.02
CA LEU A 372 -18.51 28.35 0.87
C LEU A 372 -19.44 29.38 0.18
N ARG A 373 -18.98 30.08 -0.87
CA ARG A 373 -19.83 30.98 -1.68
C ARG A 373 -20.90 30.21 -2.45
N TYR A 374 -20.56 29.06 -3.03
CA TYR A 374 -21.51 28.18 -3.72
C TYR A 374 -22.39 27.46 -2.69
N ALA A 375 -21.81 26.97 -1.59
CA ALA A 375 -22.53 26.27 -0.54
C ALA A 375 -23.65 27.12 0.12
N LEU A 376 -23.39 28.40 0.40
CA LEU A 376 -24.43 29.31 0.91
C LEU A 376 -25.45 29.77 -0.15
N ALA A 377 -25.08 29.79 -1.43
CA ALA A 377 -26.00 30.16 -2.52
C ALA A 377 -26.97 29.02 -2.90
N ALA A 378 -26.55 27.76 -2.72
CA ALA A 378 -27.36 26.58 -3.05
C ALA A 378 -28.69 26.53 -2.27
N GLN A 379 -28.73 27.12 -1.08
CA GLN A 379 -29.94 27.24 -0.27
C GLN A 379 -31.06 28.01 -1.01
N ASN A 380 -30.69 29.02 -1.79
CA ASN A 380 -31.61 29.91 -2.50
C ASN A 380 -31.97 29.38 -3.91
N THR A 381 -31.59 28.15 -4.22
CA THR A 381 -31.84 27.53 -5.54
C THR A 381 -33.17 26.77 -5.55
N ASP A 382 -34.07 27.17 -6.45
CA ASP A 382 -35.28 26.43 -6.78
C ASP A 382 -34.93 25.19 -7.64
N LEU A 383 -35.50 24.05 -7.28
CA LEU A 383 -35.34 22.77 -7.95
C LEU A 383 -36.07 22.73 -9.29
N ALA A 384 -37.14 23.50 -9.45
CA ALA A 384 -37.86 23.64 -10.73
C ALA A 384 -37.02 24.38 -11.79
N PHE A 385 -36.03 25.18 -11.37
CA PHE A 385 -35.24 26.06 -12.25
C PHE A 385 -33.74 25.99 -11.93
N LEU A 386 -33.15 24.80 -12.13
CA LEU A 386 -31.70 24.59 -11.97
C LEU A 386 -30.88 25.68 -12.70
N PRO A 387 -30.04 26.45 -11.99
CA PRO A 387 -29.43 27.67 -12.51
C PRO A 387 -28.34 27.38 -13.54
N LYS A 388 -28.42 28.04 -14.70
CA LYS A 388 -27.41 27.93 -15.77
C LYS A 388 -26.06 28.58 -15.44
N THR A 389 -26.02 29.42 -14.40
CA THR A 389 -24.84 30.17 -13.91
C THR A 389 -25.07 30.50 -12.44
N TRP A 390 -24.15 30.13 -11.55
CA TRP A 390 -24.28 30.31 -10.10
C TRP A 390 -24.27 31.79 -9.68
N GLU A 391 -23.64 32.64 -10.49
CA GLU A 391 -23.47 34.08 -10.30
C GLU A 391 -24.78 34.88 -10.38
N LYS A 392 -25.89 34.23 -10.77
CA LYS A 392 -27.23 34.83 -10.90
C LYS A 392 -28.22 34.37 -9.83
N ILE A 393 -27.79 33.53 -8.89
CA ILE A 393 -28.61 33.10 -7.75
C ILE A 393 -28.62 34.23 -6.72
N ASP A 394 -29.79 34.53 -6.14
CA ASP A 394 -29.89 35.57 -5.12
C ASP A 394 -29.02 35.24 -3.88
N GLY A 395 -28.44 36.26 -3.27
CA GLY A 395 -27.52 36.13 -2.14
C GLY A 395 -26.12 35.58 -2.46
N PHE A 396 -25.83 35.18 -3.71
CA PHE A 396 -24.48 34.81 -4.15
C PHE A 396 -23.50 35.97 -3.92
N VAL A 397 -22.24 35.63 -3.63
CA VAL A 397 -21.18 36.59 -3.31
C VAL A 397 -20.13 36.55 -4.40
N GLU A 398 -19.83 37.69 -5.02
CA GLU A 398 -19.09 37.76 -6.29
C GLU A 398 -17.57 37.56 -6.12
N SER A 399 -17.02 37.86 -4.95
CA SER A 399 -15.58 37.78 -4.68
C SER A 399 -15.26 37.28 -3.27
N ASN A 400 -14.10 36.62 -3.13
CA ASN A 400 -13.59 36.16 -1.83
C ASN A 400 -13.41 37.33 -0.85
N GLY A 401 -12.95 38.49 -1.31
CA GLY A 401 -12.80 39.70 -0.48
C GLY A 401 -14.11 40.35 -0.01
N ARG A 402 -15.25 40.07 -0.67
CA ARG A 402 -16.58 40.36 -0.10
C ARG A 402 -17.02 39.25 0.85
N MET A 403 -16.72 37.98 0.51
CA MET A 403 -17.06 36.83 1.34
C MET A 403 -16.38 36.86 2.73
N LYS A 404 -15.08 37.20 2.84
CA LYS A 404 -14.40 37.33 4.14
C LYS A 404 -15.11 38.30 5.08
N ARG A 405 -15.46 39.49 4.59
CA ARG A 405 -16.22 40.51 5.34
C ARG A 405 -17.63 40.04 5.70
N LYS A 406 -18.26 39.26 4.81
CA LYS A 406 -19.55 38.61 5.08
C LYS A 406 -19.43 37.57 6.19
N ILE A 407 -18.41 36.71 6.17
CA ILE A 407 -18.14 35.71 7.23
C ILE A 407 -17.99 36.39 8.59
N GLN A 408 -17.23 37.48 8.69
CA GLN A 408 -17.09 38.27 9.92
C GLN A 408 -18.44 38.80 10.44
N ALA A 409 -19.24 39.43 9.58
CA ALA A 409 -20.55 39.98 9.94
C ALA A 409 -21.63 38.90 10.23
N LEU A 410 -21.47 37.69 9.68
CA LEU A 410 -22.34 36.54 9.94
C LEU A 410 -21.89 35.73 11.17
N SER A 411 -20.63 35.81 11.59
CA SER A 411 -20.09 35.01 12.71
C SER A 411 -20.02 35.74 14.04
N GLY A 412 -20.07 37.08 14.04
CA GLY A 412 -19.85 37.88 15.26
C GLY A 412 -18.46 37.72 15.86
N GLY A 413 -17.47 37.28 15.06
CA GLY A 413 -16.11 36.97 15.52
C GLY A 413 -15.88 35.51 15.93
N LEU A 414 -16.90 34.64 15.91
CA LEU A 414 -16.76 33.22 16.26
C LEU A 414 -16.19 32.33 15.14
N ALA A 415 -16.09 32.86 13.91
CA ALA A 415 -15.49 32.19 12.76
C ALA A 415 -14.56 33.11 11.97
N GLU A 416 -13.46 32.52 11.51
CA GLU A 416 -12.29 33.16 10.93
C GLU A 416 -11.96 32.62 9.53
N VAL A 417 -10.95 33.21 8.89
CA VAL A 417 -10.44 32.76 7.58
C VAL A 417 -8.92 32.68 7.63
N ILE A 418 -8.37 31.48 7.47
CA ILE A 418 -6.93 31.18 7.53
C ILE A 418 -6.41 30.85 6.13
N SER A 419 -5.17 31.24 5.86
CA SER A 419 -4.44 30.88 4.63
C SER A 419 -3.37 29.84 4.97
N THR A 420 -3.61 28.57 4.61
CA THR A 420 -2.58 27.52 4.71
C THR A 420 -1.56 27.63 3.57
N TRP A 421 -0.46 26.87 3.65
CA TRP A 421 0.67 26.90 2.70
C TRP A 421 0.35 26.27 1.33
N GLY A 422 -0.65 26.81 0.63
CA GLY A 422 -1.15 26.21 -0.62
C GLY A 422 -2.29 26.98 -1.30
N TYR A 423 -2.22 28.32 -1.38
CA TYR A 423 -3.16 29.19 -2.11
C TYR A 423 -4.66 29.12 -1.71
N HIS A 424 -5.02 28.37 -0.68
CA HIS A 424 -6.42 28.10 -0.33
C HIS A 424 -6.78 28.68 1.04
N GLU A 425 -7.59 29.74 1.00
CA GLU A 425 -8.15 30.39 2.18
C GLU A 425 -9.32 29.54 2.70
N THR A 426 -9.23 29.00 3.91
CA THR A 426 -10.23 28.11 4.53
C THR A 426 -10.99 28.81 5.65
N VAL A 427 -12.21 28.36 5.93
CA VAL A 427 -13.12 28.95 6.92
C VAL A 427 -13.35 27.97 8.07
N GLN A 428 -13.09 28.40 9.30
CA GLN A 428 -13.28 27.59 10.52
C GLN A 428 -13.81 28.44 11.68
N VAL A 429 -14.24 27.80 12.78
CA VAL A 429 -14.43 28.51 14.05
C VAL A 429 -13.08 28.97 14.61
N VAL A 430 -13.02 30.06 15.37
CA VAL A 430 -11.76 30.56 15.97
C VAL A 430 -11.08 29.57 16.93
N HIS A 431 -11.86 28.79 17.68
CA HIS A 431 -11.35 27.82 18.66
C HIS A 431 -12.29 26.62 18.78
N GLN A 432 -11.77 25.41 19.00
CA GLN A 432 -12.58 24.18 18.96
C GLN A 432 -13.77 24.18 19.94
N SER A 433 -13.65 24.81 21.11
CA SER A 433 -14.78 24.95 22.05
C SER A 433 -15.99 25.71 21.50
N VAL A 434 -15.81 26.53 20.46
CA VAL A 434 -16.91 27.15 19.70
C VAL A 434 -17.67 26.09 18.90
N ASN A 435 -16.97 25.17 18.22
CA ASN A 435 -17.56 24.05 17.48
C ASN A 435 -18.25 23.06 18.44
N ASP A 436 -17.61 22.74 19.56
CA ASP A 436 -18.19 21.92 20.64
C ASP A 436 -19.53 22.52 21.11
N PHE A 437 -19.55 23.82 21.42
CA PHE A 437 -20.76 24.54 21.82
C PHE A 437 -21.81 24.64 20.71
N LEU A 438 -21.42 24.93 19.46
CA LEU A 438 -22.34 25.02 18.33
C LEU A 438 -23.06 23.70 18.07
N ARG A 439 -22.33 22.58 18.10
CA ARG A 439 -22.88 21.23 17.97
C ARG A 439 -23.79 20.85 19.15
N ALA A 440 -23.44 21.23 20.37
CA ALA A 440 -24.21 20.88 21.57
C ALA A 440 -25.46 21.76 21.80
N LYS A 441 -25.39 23.06 21.50
CA LYS A 441 -26.40 24.07 21.88
C LYS A 441 -26.58 25.18 20.84
N GLY A 442 -25.49 25.72 20.29
CA GLY A 442 -25.49 26.99 19.55
C GLY A 442 -26.26 26.95 18.21
N LEU A 443 -26.25 25.83 17.48
CA LEU A 443 -27.10 25.67 16.29
C LEU A 443 -28.59 25.71 16.64
N GLY A 444 -28.99 25.16 17.78
CA GLY A 444 -30.37 25.22 18.27
C GLY A 444 -30.79 26.62 18.74
N LEU A 445 -29.87 27.38 19.31
CA LEU A 445 -30.07 28.80 19.64
C LEU A 445 -30.29 29.64 18.37
N LEU A 446 -29.44 29.47 17.36
CA LEU A 446 -29.55 30.14 16.06
C LEU A 446 -30.87 29.81 15.35
N CYS A 447 -31.30 28.55 15.37
CA CYS A 447 -32.60 28.13 14.83
C CYS A 447 -33.77 28.86 15.52
N ARG A 448 -33.79 28.90 16.86
CA ARG A 448 -34.82 29.65 17.63
C ARG A 448 -34.79 31.15 17.32
N ASN A 449 -33.61 31.74 17.15
CA ASN A 449 -33.43 33.17 16.85
C ASN A 449 -33.97 33.62 15.48
N ILE A 450 -34.31 32.67 14.59
CA ILE A 450 -34.96 32.90 13.28
C ILE A 450 -36.50 32.84 13.39
N GLY A 451 -37.05 32.28 14.47
CA GLY A 451 -38.50 32.22 14.72
C GLY A 451 -39.25 31.07 14.04
N THR A 452 -38.54 30.09 13.46
CA THR A 452 -39.13 28.97 12.71
C THR A 452 -39.70 27.83 13.57
N SER A 453 -39.52 27.85 14.90
CA SER A 453 -40.16 26.89 15.79
C SER A 453 -40.49 27.51 17.16
N THR A 454 -41.74 27.32 17.59
CA THR A 454 -42.26 27.73 18.91
C THR A 454 -42.14 26.64 19.98
N LEU A 455 -41.67 25.45 19.62
CA LEU A 455 -41.52 24.30 20.53
C LEU A 455 -40.05 24.06 20.89
N PRO A 456 -39.76 23.47 22.08
CA PRO A 456 -38.41 23.03 22.43
C PRO A 456 -37.97 21.84 21.57
N MET A 457 -37.43 22.14 20.38
CA MET A 457 -36.78 21.14 19.53
C MET A 457 -35.56 20.56 20.24
N ASP A 458 -35.46 19.23 20.22
CA ASP A 458 -34.31 18.45 20.69
C ASP A 458 -33.05 18.76 19.87
N GLY A 459 -31.90 18.86 20.55
CA GLY A 459 -30.61 19.16 19.94
C GLY A 459 -30.20 18.10 18.90
N VAL A 460 -30.52 16.83 19.14
CA VAL A 460 -30.23 15.74 18.17
C VAL A 460 -31.00 15.94 16.88
N LYS A 461 -32.30 16.28 16.96
CA LYS A 461 -33.13 16.55 15.78
C LYS A 461 -32.62 17.76 14.98
N ILE A 462 -32.14 18.80 15.66
CA ILE A 462 -31.57 19.98 15.00
C ILE A 462 -30.30 19.61 14.21
N LEU A 463 -29.44 18.74 14.75
CA LEU A 463 -28.27 18.24 14.02
C LEU A 463 -28.67 17.48 12.74
N PHE A 464 -29.69 16.62 12.79
CA PHE A 464 -30.21 15.93 11.60
C PHE A 464 -30.73 16.91 10.53
N GLN A 465 -31.48 17.94 10.93
CA GLN A 465 -31.96 18.97 10.00
C GLN A 465 -30.82 19.83 9.41
N CYS A 466 -29.76 20.08 10.17
CA CYS A 466 -28.57 20.76 9.66
C CYS A 466 -27.80 19.87 8.67
N GLN A 467 -27.64 18.57 8.95
CA GLN A 467 -27.05 17.60 8.01
C GLN A 467 -27.90 17.47 6.73
N ALA A 468 -29.24 17.47 6.84
CA ALA A 468 -30.15 17.49 5.68
C ALA A 468 -29.95 18.74 4.80
N THR A 469 -29.58 19.87 5.40
CA THR A 469 -29.28 21.12 4.68
C THR A 469 -27.95 21.04 3.92
N LEU A 470 -26.91 20.47 4.52
CA LEU A 470 -25.63 20.17 3.85
C LEU A 470 -25.84 19.17 2.70
N TYR A 471 -26.58 18.09 2.95
CA TYR A 471 -26.96 17.09 1.95
C TYR A 471 -27.70 17.71 0.76
N ARG A 472 -28.75 18.53 1.01
CA ARG A 472 -29.47 19.25 -0.05
C ARG A 472 -28.51 20.06 -0.91
N THR A 473 -27.62 20.82 -0.27
CA THR A 473 -26.66 21.66 -0.98
C THR A 473 -25.71 20.83 -1.86
N CYS A 474 -25.21 19.69 -1.37
CA CYS A 474 -24.41 18.77 -2.18
C CYS A 474 -25.19 18.20 -3.37
N LEU A 475 -26.43 17.74 -3.15
CA LEU A 475 -27.28 17.17 -4.21
C LEU A 475 -27.66 18.21 -5.27
N VAL A 476 -28.09 19.41 -4.83
CA VAL A 476 -28.41 20.55 -5.71
C VAL A 476 -27.18 20.98 -6.49
N TYR A 477 -26.00 21.04 -5.86
CA TYR A 477 -24.76 21.38 -6.55
C TYR A 477 -24.51 20.40 -7.69
N LEU A 478 -24.45 19.10 -7.39
CA LEU A 478 -24.23 18.04 -8.38
C LEU A 478 -25.29 18.03 -9.50
N ALA A 479 -26.55 18.32 -9.19
CA ALA A 479 -27.63 18.43 -10.18
C ALA A 479 -27.45 19.61 -11.17
N THR A 480 -26.69 20.65 -10.83
CA THR A 480 -26.35 21.74 -11.77
C THR A 480 -25.13 21.44 -12.65
N VAL A 481 -24.26 20.50 -12.26
CA VAL A 481 -22.97 20.27 -12.94
C VAL A 481 -23.18 19.49 -14.24
N HIS A 482 -23.24 20.22 -15.35
CA HIS A 482 -23.38 19.64 -16.69
C HIS A 482 -22.00 19.23 -17.21
N ILE A 483 -21.72 17.92 -17.24
CA ILE A 483 -20.44 17.37 -17.68
C ILE A 483 -20.50 16.88 -19.13
N PRO A 484 -19.77 17.49 -20.07
CA PRO A 484 -19.57 16.91 -21.39
C PRO A 484 -18.61 15.72 -21.28
N ARG A 485 -19.01 14.54 -21.77
CA ARG A 485 -18.23 13.27 -21.72
C ARG A 485 -16.77 13.34 -22.24
N LYS A 486 -16.36 14.43 -22.89
CA LYS A 486 -15.00 14.64 -23.42
C LYS A 486 -14.02 15.30 -22.43
N VAL A 487 -14.48 15.86 -21.31
CA VAL A 487 -13.67 16.74 -20.43
C VAL A 487 -13.16 16.03 -19.15
N LEU A 488 -13.63 14.80 -18.90
CA LEU A 488 -13.17 13.95 -17.80
C LEU A 488 -11.73 13.46 -18.06
N GLY A 489 -10.75 14.28 -17.69
CA GLY A 489 -9.32 14.02 -17.86
C GLY A 489 -8.44 15.27 -17.82
N GLU A 490 -8.99 16.46 -18.05
CA GLU A 490 -8.22 17.72 -18.01
C GLU A 490 -8.20 18.35 -16.61
N GLN A 491 -7.00 18.59 -16.07
CA GLN A 491 -6.80 19.16 -14.72
C GLN A 491 -7.44 20.56 -14.52
N GLY A 492 -7.78 21.27 -15.60
CA GLY A 492 -8.49 22.55 -15.53
C GLY A 492 -9.93 22.43 -15.03
N PHE A 493 -10.63 21.32 -15.31
CA PHE A 493 -12.07 21.19 -15.12
C PHE A 493 -12.54 21.39 -13.66
N ILE A 494 -11.71 21.01 -12.69
CA ILE A 494 -12.04 21.15 -11.26
C ILE A 494 -12.02 22.63 -10.80
N GLN A 495 -11.28 23.50 -11.49
CA GLN A 495 -11.19 24.92 -11.10
C GLN A 495 -12.51 25.67 -11.31
N ASP A 496 -13.30 25.27 -12.32
CA ASP A 496 -14.60 25.86 -12.65
C ASP A 496 -15.73 25.40 -11.73
N TYR A 497 -15.57 24.26 -11.03
CA TYR A 497 -16.58 23.68 -10.14
C TYR A 497 -16.05 23.50 -8.70
N PRO A 498 -15.95 24.57 -7.89
CA PRO A 498 -15.18 24.55 -6.64
C PRO A 498 -15.68 23.56 -5.58
N LEU A 499 -16.99 23.37 -5.48
CA LEU A 499 -17.61 22.48 -4.48
C LEU A 499 -17.69 21.02 -4.96
N LEU A 500 -17.26 20.71 -6.20
CA LEU A 500 -17.48 19.40 -6.83
C LEU A 500 -16.84 18.26 -6.05
N ALA A 501 -15.57 18.39 -5.66
CA ALA A 501 -14.86 17.35 -4.92
C ALA A 501 -15.46 17.13 -3.52
N TYR A 502 -15.88 18.20 -2.84
CA TYR A 502 -16.57 18.09 -1.56
C TYR A 502 -17.93 17.40 -1.71
N ALA A 503 -18.75 17.85 -2.67
CA ALA A 503 -20.10 17.33 -2.87
C ALA A 503 -20.07 15.86 -3.33
N THR A 504 -19.15 15.49 -4.22
CA THR A 504 -18.99 14.12 -4.70
C THR A 504 -18.64 13.17 -3.57
N ASN A 505 -17.65 13.51 -2.74
CA ASN A 505 -17.17 12.60 -1.70
C ASN A 505 -18.11 12.51 -0.49
N ASN A 506 -18.85 13.58 -0.17
CA ASN A 506 -19.61 13.68 1.08
C ASN A 506 -21.15 13.60 0.93
N LEU A 507 -21.69 13.48 -0.30
CA LEU A 507 -23.15 13.42 -0.54
C LEU A 507 -23.85 12.40 0.37
N PHE A 508 -23.47 11.12 0.27
CA PHE A 508 -24.12 10.04 1.02
C PHE A 508 -23.74 10.04 2.51
N ILE A 509 -22.60 10.63 2.90
CA ILE A 509 -22.20 10.81 4.30
C ILE A 509 -23.13 11.81 5.00
N HIS A 510 -23.43 12.95 4.34
CA HIS A 510 -24.43 13.89 4.85
C HIS A 510 -25.85 13.28 4.77
N ALA A 511 -26.13 12.40 3.80
CA ALA A 511 -27.43 11.75 3.69
C ALA A 511 -27.72 10.79 4.86
N GLU A 512 -26.75 9.96 5.24
CA GLU A 512 -26.85 9.07 6.41
C GLU A 512 -27.02 9.89 7.70
N LYS A 513 -26.15 10.89 7.90
CA LYS A 513 -26.17 11.77 9.09
C LYS A 513 -27.41 12.67 9.18
N ALA A 514 -28.15 12.84 8.09
CA ALA A 514 -29.44 13.54 8.05
C ALA A 514 -30.63 12.63 8.43
N ALA A 515 -30.46 11.31 8.31
CA ALA A 515 -31.50 10.30 8.52
C ALA A 515 -32.84 10.70 7.84
N GLY A 516 -33.97 10.59 8.54
CA GLY A 516 -35.30 10.94 8.00
C GLY A 516 -35.54 12.43 7.76
N SER A 517 -34.70 13.35 8.29
CA SER A 517 -34.88 14.79 8.08
C SER A 517 -34.46 15.26 6.67
N ARG A 518 -34.00 14.37 5.78
CA ARG A 518 -33.88 14.66 4.34
C ARG A 518 -35.22 15.03 3.71
N ALA A 519 -36.29 14.31 4.08
CA ALA A 519 -37.64 14.55 3.57
C ALA A 519 -38.18 15.93 3.95
N ASP A 520 -37.80 16.48 5.12
CA ASP A 520 -38.13 17.86 5.54
C ASP A 520 -37.59 18.93 4.56
N VAL A 521 -36.63 18.59 3.69
CA VAL A 521 -35.79 19.51 2.94
C VAL A 521 -35.83 19.30 1.41
N LEU A 522 -36.32 18.14 0.94
CA LEU A 522 -36.36 17.74 -0.47
C LEU A 522 -37.57 16.84 -0.80
N GLU A 523 -38.68 17.44 -1.29
CA GLU A 523 -39.87 16.69 -1.70
C GLU A 523 -39.62 15.73 -2.90
N ASN A 524 -38.78 16.14 -3.86
CA ASN A 524 -38.48 15.38 -5.08
C ASN A 524 -37.08 14.72 -5.05
N GLU A 525 -36.61 14.30 -3.88
CA GLU A 525 -35.26 13.76 -3.66
C GLU A 525 -34.86 12.66 -4.66
N GLN A 526 -35.72 11.66 -4.84
CA GLN A 526 -35.44 10.46 -5.65
C GLN A 526 -35.27 10.79 -7.14
N ASP A 527 -36.08 11.71 -7.66
CA ASP A 527 -36.04 12.18 -9.04
C ASP A 527 -34.72 12.90 -9.36
N ILE A 528 -34.18 13.60 -8.37
CA ILE A 528 -32.88 14.29 -8.46
C ILE A 528 -31.74 13.27 -8.34
N LEU A 529 -31.79 12.37 -7.36
CA LEU A 529 -30.82 11.28 -7.21
C LEU A 529 -30.73 10.41 -8.48
N GLN A 530 -31.85 10.09 -9.14
CA GLN A 530 -31.85 9.26 -10.35
C GLN A 530 -31.18 9.96 -11.54
N ARG A 531 -31.23 11.29 -11.59
CA ARG A 531 -30.53 12.11 -12.61
C ARG A 531 -29.05 12.31 -12.26
N VAL A 532 -28.72 12.42 -10.97
CA VAL A 532 -27.37 12.70 -10.46
C VAL A 532 -26.49 11.45 -10.37
N ILE A 533 -27.06 10.27 -10.07
CA ILE A 533 -26.26 9.07 -9.72
C ILE A 533 -25.28 8.66 -10.83
N GLY A 534 -25.72 8.61 -12.10
CA GLY A 534 -24.85 8.25 -13.23
C GLY A 534 -23.66 9.20 -13.42
N PRO A 535 -23.90 10.52 -13.56
CA PRO A 535 -22.83 11.52 -13.54
C PRO A 535 -21.95 11.47 -12.28
N TRP A 536 -22.54 11.27 -11.10
CA TRP A 536 -21.82 11.21 -9.82
C TRP A 536 -20.82 10.04 -9.76
N VAL A 537 -21.20 8.84 -10.22
CA VAL A 537 -20.28 7.70 -10.36
C VAL A 537 -19.08 8.07 -11.24
N GLN A 538 -19.32 8.71 -12.39
CA GLN A 538 -18.27 9.11 -13.33
C GLN A 538 -17.35 10.20 -12.78
N ILE A 539 -17.89 11.17 -12.02
CA ILE A 539 -17.08 12.17 -11.30
C ILE A 539 -16.21 11.49 -10.26
N TYR A 540 -16.79 10.61 -9.44
CA TYR A 540 -16.09 9.95 -8.34
C TYR A 540 -14.92 9.10 -8.86
N GLN A 541 -15.17 8.28 -9.89
CA GLN A 541 -14.14 7.47 -10.55
C GLN A 541 -13.04 8.33 -11.19
N THR A 542 -13.35 9.53 -11.68
CA THR A 542 -12.35 10.45 -12.26
C THR A 542 -11.52 11.17 -11.18
N GLN A 543 -12.12 11.48 -10.03
CA GLN A 543 -11.47 12.23 -8.95
C GLN A 543 -10.71 11.34 -7.97
N ASN A 544 -11.30 10.22 -7.56
CA ASN A 544 -10.82 9.34 -6.50
C ASN A 544 -10.98 7.84 -6.89
N PRO A 545 -10.38 7.37 -7.99
CA PRO A 545 -10.51 5.98 -8.47
C PRO A 545 -10.02 4.94 -7.46
N SER A 546 -9.07 5.30 -6.60
CA SER A 546 -8.46 4.41 -5.59
C SER A 546 -9.06 4.55 -4.19
N SER A 547 -10.27 5.10 -4.07
CA SER A 547 -11.01 5.17 -2.80
C SER A 547 -11.87 3.91 -2.60
N ASP A 548 -11.83 3.29 -1.42
CA ASP A 548 -12.72 2.16 -1.07
C ASP A 548 -14.21 2.52 -1.11
N ARG A 549 -14.53 3.82 -1.07
CA ARG A 549 -15.90 4.35 -1.20
C ARG A 549 -16.25 4.73 -2.64
N CYS A 550 -15.37 4.43 -3.61
CA CYS A 550 -15.61 4.70 -5.02
C CYS A 550 -16.69 3.74 -5.57
N PRO A 551 -17.79 4.26 -6.13
CA PRO A 551 -18.84 3.44 -6.71
C PRO A 551 -18.34 2.75 -7.99
N ARG A 552 -18.68 1.48 -8.17
CA ARG A 552 -18.36 0.73 -9.39
C ARG A 552 -19.33 1.10 -10.52
N GLU A 553 -18.97 0.83 -11.78
CA GLU A 553 -19.92 0.99 -12.89
C GLU A 553 -21.16 0.11 -12.68
N GLY A 554 -22.33 0.58 -13.13
CA GLY A 554 -23.62 -0.08 -12.87
C GLY A 554 -24.28 0.25 -11.53
N THR A 555 -23.57 0.89 -10.58
CA THR A 555 -24.13 1.37 -9.30
C THR A 555 -25.41 2.20 -9.51
N THR A 556 -26.47 1.87 -8.77
CA THR A 556 -27.77 2.58 -8.80
C THR A 556 -28.04 3.35 -7.50
N ILE A 557 -29.15 4.11 -7.41
CA ILE A 557 -29.58 4.69 -6.12
C ILE A 557 -29.70 3.61 -5.04
N LEU A 558 -30.31 2.47 -5.37
CA LEU A 558 -30.58 1.40 -4.40
C LEU A 558 -29.28 0.84 -3.78
N HIS A 559 -28.22 0.74 -4.58
CA HIS A 559 -26.88 0.40 -4.13
C HIS A 559 -26.34 1.41 -3.12
N MET A 560 -26.38 2.71 -3.44
CA MET A 560 -25.87 3.75 -2.54
C MET A 560 -26.76 3.99 -1.30
N ALA A 561 -28.08 3.84 -1.44
CA ALA A 561 -29.03 3.92 -0.34
C ALA A 561 -28.79 2.77 0.66
N ALA A 562 -28.49 1.58 0.17
CA ALA A 562 -28.08 0.45 1.01
C ALA A 562 -26.69 0.67 1.64
N ALA A 563 -25.73 1.24 0.91
CA ALA A 563 -24.38 1.58 1.38
C ALA A 563 -24.33 2.76 2.38
N ALA A 564 -25.41 3.52 2.52
CA ALA A 564 -25.52 4.66 3.46
C ALA A 564 -26.76 4.58 4.36
N ASN A 565 -27.30 3.37 4.53
CA ASN A 565 -28.39 3.05 5.47
C ASN A 565 -29.70 3.85 5.28
N LEU A 566 -29.98 4.35 4.07
CA LEU A 566 -31.11 5.22 3.73
C LEU A 566 -32.41 4.41 3.54
N VAL A 567 -32.90 3.83 4.64
CA VAL A 567 -34.07 2.92 4.66
C VAL A 567 -35.28 3.45 3.89
N ASP A 568 -35.66 4.71 4.10
CA ASP A 568 -36.77 5.38 3.41
C ASP A 568 -36.59 5.42 1.88
N VAL A 569 -35.35 5.64 1.42
CA VAL A 569 -35.02 5.62 -0.01
C VAL A 569 -35.07 4.20 -0.56
N ILE A 570 -34.57 3.20 0.18
CA ILE A 570 -34.68 1.78 -0.19
C ILE A 570 -36.16 1.38 -0.34
N GLU A 571 -36.97 1.68 0.67
CA GLU A 571 -38.40 1.37 0.67
C GLU A 571 -39.13 1.99 -0.51
N SER A 572 -38.91 3.29 -0.76
CA SER A 572 -39.64 4.02 -1.78
C SER A 572 -39.15 3.70 -3.19
N VAL A 573 -37.83 3.55 -3.42
CA VAL A 573 -37.28 3.12 -4.72
C VAL A 573 -37.84 1.77 -5.14
N VAL A 574 -37.89 0.77 -4.24
CA VAL A 574 -38.47 -0.54 -4.57
C VAL A 574 -39.99 -0.46 -4.74
N SER A 575 -40.70 0.31 -3.90
CA SER A 575 -42.15 0.48 -4.02
C SER A 575 -42.57 1.21 -5.31
N ASN A 576 -41.68 2.05 -5.86
CA ASN A 576 -41.82 2.71 -7.16
C ASN A 576 -41.36 1.85 -8.35
N GLY A 577 -41.13 0.54 -8.16
CA GLY A 577 -40.78 -0.41 -9.22
C GLY A 577 -39.27 -0.53 -9.51
N GLY A 578 -38.41 -0.06 -8.62
CA GLY A 578 -36.96 -0.22 -8.71
C GLY A 578 -36.52 -1.69 -8.59
N ASP A 579 -35.70 -2.15 -9.53
CA ASP A 579 -35.17 -3.52 -9.58
C ASP A 579 -34.25 -3.82 -8.37
N ILE A 580 -34.79 -4.58 -7.41
CA ILE A 580 -34.08 -5.03 -6.21
C ILE A 580 -33.04 -6.13 -6.47
N THR A 581 -33.11 -6.78 -7.63
CA THR A 581 -32.14 -7.81 -8.08
C THR A 581 -30.99 -7.21 -8.88
N LYS A 582 -31.02 -5.89 -9.13
CA LYS A 582 -30.04 -5.23 -9.98
C LYS A 582 -28.63 -5.40 -9.42
N LYS A 583 -27.72 -5.83 -10.32
CA LYS A 583 -26.28 -5.96 -10.09
C LYS A 583 -25.49 -4.78 -10.64
N ASP A 584 -24.34 -4.50 -10.02
CA ASP A 584 -23.26 -3.67 -10.59
C ASP A 584 -22.32 -4.48 -11.53
N ILE A 585 -21.21 -3.88 -11.98
CA ILE A 585 -20.26 -4.50 -12.93
C ILE A 585 -19.50 -5.72 -12.39
N ILE A 586 -19.40 -5.95 -11.07
CA ILE A 586 -18.84 -7.19 -10.50
C ILE A 586 -19.91 -8.14 -9.96
N GLY A 587 -21.19 -7.83 -10.20
CA GLY A 587 -22.30 -8.63 -9.73
C GLY A 587 -22.75 -8.34 -8.30
N ASP A 588 -22.20 -7.31 -7.64
CA ASP A 588 -22.69 -6.94 -6.30
C ASP A 588 -24.13 -6.42 -6.41
N THR A 589 -24.95 -6.75 -5.43
CA THR A 589 -26.31 -6.20 -5.27
C THR A 589 -26.33 -5.16 -4.13
N ALA A 590 -27.43 -4.42 -4.01
CA ALA A 590 -27.65 -3.54 -2.86
C ALA A 590 -27.49 -4.26 -1.49
N PHE A 591 -27.78 -5.57 -1.40
CA PHE A 591 -27.56 -6.35 -0.18
C PHE A 591 -26.07 -6.51 0.15
N HIS A 592 -25.21 -6.73 -0.85
CA HIS A 592 -23.76 -6.82 -0.66
C HIS A 592 -23.21 -5.52 -0.07
N LEU A 593 -23.68 -4.37 -0.53
CA LEU A 593 -23.27 -3.07 -0.01
C LEU A 593 -23.79 -2.78 1.41
N ALA A 594 -25.03 -3.15 1.73
CA ALA A 594 -25.52 -3.07 3.12
C ALA A 594 -24.69 -3.96 4.06
N ALA A 595 -24.27 -5.15 3.60
CA ALA A 595 -23.43 -6.06 4.36
C ALA A 595 -21.98 -5.55 4.53
N ARG A 596 -21.36 -5.03 3.46
CA ARG A 596 -20.03 -4.39 3.41
C ARG A 596 -19.89 -3.24 4.41
N GLN A 597 -20.99 -2.52 4.69
CA GLN A 597 -21.03 -1.41 5.64
C GLN A 597 -21.69 -1.77 6.99
N GLY A 598 -22.05 -3.04 7.22
CA GLY A 598 -22.65 -3.51 8.48
C GLY A 598 -24.06 -2.98 8.76
N HIS A 599 -24.74 -2.42 7.76
CA HIS A 599 -26.03 -1.75 7.87
C HIS A 599 -27.21 -2.75 7.95
N ILE A 600 -27.34 -3.39 9.12
CA ILE A 600 -28.41 -4.37 9.45
C ILE A 600 -29.82 -3.82 9.17
N THR A 601 -30.07 -2.52 9.38
CA THR A 601 -31.37 -1.90 9.10
C THR A 601 -31.70 -1.86 7.60
N ALA A 602 -30.77 -1.44 6.75
CA ALA A 602 -30.91 -1.56 5.30
C ALA A 602 -31.07 -3.03 4.86
N GLY A 603 -30.27 -3.95 5.42
CA GLY A 603 -30.36 -5.39 5.12
C GLY A 603 -31.72 -6.01 5.47
N LYS A 604 -32.31 -5.65 6.61
CA LYS A 604 -33.66 -6.10 6.99
C LYS A 604 -34.71 -5.64 5.98
N ILE A 605 -34.71 -4.35 5.66
CA ILE A 605 -35.67 -3.74 4.74
C ILE A 605 -35.51 -4.30 3.32
N LEU A 606 -34.28 -4.51 2.85
CA LEU A 606 -34.02 -5.21 1.59
C LEU A 606 -34.62 -6.62 1.59
N ARG A 607 -34.36 -7.42 2.64
CA ARG A 607 -34.92 -8.79 2.78
C ARG A 607 -36.45 -8.78 2.83
N GLU A 608 -37.06 -7.83 3.56
CA GLU A 608 -38.51 -7.65 3.66
C GLU A 608 -39.16 -7.24 2.32
N LYS A 609 -38.43 -6.48 1.48
CA LYS A 609 -38.84 -6.12 0.11
C LYS A 609 -38.49 -7.20 -0.93
N GLY A 610 -37.98 -8.36 -0.51
CA GLY A 610 -37.73 -9.52 -1.38
C GLY A 610 -36.31 -9.60 -1.98
N ALA A 611 -35.33 -8.85 -1.46
CA ALA A 611 -33.95 -9.00 -1.88
C ALA A 611 -33.40 -10.36 -1.45
N ASP A 612 -32.76 -11.07 -2.38
CA ASP A 612 -32.05 -12.29 -2.06
C ASP A 612 -30.79 -11.99 -1.23
N HIS A 613 -30.67 -12.65 -0.08
CA HIS A 613 -29.54 -12.54 0.84
C HIS A 613 -28.50 -13.64 0.62
N GLU A 614 -28.82 -14.63 -0.22
CA GLU A 614 -27.94 -15.69 -0.73
C GLU A 614 -27.39 -15.33 -2.13
N ALA A 615 -27.77 -14.15 -2.65
CA ALA A 615 -27.34 -13.64 -3.94
C ALA A 615 -25.82 -13.67 -4.05
N LYS A 616 -25.31 -14.09 -5.22
CA LYS A 616 -23.88 -14.16 -5.50
C LYS A 616 -23.46 -13.11 -6.52
N ASN A 617 -22.36 -12.42 -6.23
CA ASN A 617 -21.62 -11.63 -7.23
C ASN A 617 -20.84 -12.55 -8.19
N GLU A 618 -20.09 -12.00 -9.16
CA GLU A 618 -19.43 -12.83 -10.18
C GLU A 618 -18.27 -13.68 -9.61
N ASP A 619 -17.65 -13.25 -8.51
CA ASP A 619 -16.66 -14.03 -7.73
C ASP A 619 -17.31 -15.10 -6.82
N GLY A 620 -18.65 -15.22 -6.85
CA GLY A 620 -19.42 -16.15 -6.05
C GLY A 620 -19.58 -15.77 -4.57
N ILE A 621 -19.16 -14.55 -4.19
CA ILE A 621 -19.26 -13.99 -2.84
C ILE A 621 -20.73 -13.68 -2.52
N THR A 622 -21.12 -13.87 -1.26
CA THR A 622 -22.46 -13.55 -0.74
C THR A 622 -22.41 -12.37 0.23
N PRO A 623 -23.55 -11.73 0.57
CA PRO A 623 -23.62 -10.76 1.66
C PRO A 623 -23.08 -11.26 3.01
N LEU A 624 -23.12 -12.57 3.29
CA LEU A 624 -22.52 -13.12 4.51
C LEU A 624 -20.98 -13.11 4.44
N THR A 625 -20.40 -13.56 3.32
CA THR A 625 -18.95 -13.47 3.10
C THR A 625 -18.48 -12.02 3.10
N GLU A 626 -19.26 -11.09 2.54
CA GLU A 626 -18.94 -9.67 2.53
C GLU A 626 -18.95 -9.04 3.94
N ALA A 627 -19.99 -9.31 4.74
CA ALA A 627 -20.03 -8.89 6.14
C ALA A 627 -18.87 -9.48 6.97
N ALA A 628 -18.43 -10.70 6.63
CA ALA A 628 -17.31 -11.35 7.28
C ALA A 628 -15.94 -10.74 6.86
N ARG A 629 -15.74 -10.47 5.57
CA ARG A 629 -14.53 -9.80 5.04
C ARG A 629 -14.38 -8.35 5.51
N CYS A 630 -15.47 -7.70 5.92
CA CYS A 630 -15.46 -6.36 6.50
C CYS A 630 -15.56 -6.34 8.04
N GLY A 631 -15.46 -7.50 8.71
CA GLY A 631 -15.39 -7.58 10.18
C GLY A 631 -16.70 -7.28 10.93
N HIS A 632 -17.84 -7.19 10.23
CA HIS A 632 -19.12 -6.74 10.79
C HIS A 632 -19.83 -7.82 11.61
N ALA A 633 -19.26 -8.16 12.76
CA ALA A 633 -19.73 -9.23 13.66
C ALA A 633 -21.25 -9.24 13.90
N ARG A 634 -21.88 -8.09 14.16
CA ARG A 634 -23.35 -8.00 14.36
C ARG A 634 -24.15 -8.27 13.09
N SER A 635 -23.60 -7.94 11.92
CA SER A 635 -24.21 -8.21 10.61
C SER A 635 -24.13 -9.71 10.29
N VAL A 636 -22.98 -10.32 10.55
CA VAL A 636 -22.77 -11.78 10.49
C VAL A 636 -23.74 -12.50 11.45
N GLU A 637 -23.77 -12.12 12.74
CA GLU A 637 -24.73 -12.62 13.73
C GLU A 637 -26.18 -12.56 13.20
N TRP A 638 -26.61 -11.42 12.66
CA TRP A 638 -27.97 -11.24 12.14
C TRP A 638 -28.26 -12.01 10.84
N LEU A 639 -27.31 -12.13 9.92
CA LEU A 639 -27.47 -12.91 8.69
C LEU A 639 -27.65 -14.40 8.98
N LEU A 640 -26.85 -14.95 9.90
CA LEU A 640 -26.91 -16.34 10.36
C LEU A 640 -28.23 -16.65 11.06
N HIS A 641 -28.68 -15.80 11.99
CA HIS A 641 -30.02 -15.91 12.59
C HIS A 641 -31.16 -15.77 11.55
N GLY A 642 -30.88 -15.15 10.42
CA GLY A 642 -31.80 -15.04 9.27
C GLY A 642 -31.79 -16.23 8.32
N GLY A 643 -31.01 -17.29 8.60
CA GLY A 643 -30.92 -18.50 7.78
C GLY A 643 -29.93 -18.43 6.60
N ALA A 644 -29.05 -17.43 6.56
CA ALA A 644 -28.00 -17.36 5.54
C ALA A 644 -27.04 -18.56 5.64
N LYS A 645 -26.63 -19.13 4.51
CA LYS A 645 -25.72 -20.28 4.47
C LYS A 645 -24.28 -19.83 4.69
N ILE A 646 -23.59 -20.51 5.61
CA ILE A 646 -22.17 -20.29 5.89
C ILE A 646 -21.32 -20.73 4.68
N GLU A 647 -21.61 -21.93 4.18
CA GLU A 647 -20.85 -22.52 3.09
C GLU A 647 -21.35 -22.04 1.73
N THR A 648 -20.42 -21.55 0.92
CA THR A 648 -20.68 -21.07 -0.44
C THR A 648 -20.42 -22.18 -1.47
N SER A 649 -20.01 -21.85 -2.69
CA SER A 649 -19.61 -22.84 -3.70
C SER A 649 -18.14 -23.21 -3.54
N ALA A 650 -17.75 -24.45 -3.79
CA ALA A 650 -16.35 -24.94 -3.65
C ALA A 650 -15.29 -24.29 -4.59
N ARG A 651 -15.62 -23.18 -5.25
CA ARG A 651 -14.70 -22.30 -6.01
C ARG A 651 -14.62 -20.88 -5.45
N SER A 652 -15.61 -20.44 -4.68
CA SER A 652 -15.70 -19.09 -4.11
C SER A 652 -15.09 -19.05 -2.70
N GLU A 653 -14.73 -17.86 -2.23
CA GLU A 653 -14.25 -17.67 -0.84
C GLU A 653 -15.39 -17.91 0.17
N GLY A 654 -15.11 -18.69 1.21
CA GLY A 654 -16.03 -18.93 2.33
C GLY A 654 -16.00 -17.79 3.35
N ALA A 655 -17.10 -17.54 4.06
CA ALA A 655 -17.16 -16.48 5.08
C ALA A 655 -16.11 -16.67 6.19
N LEU A 656 -15.83 -17.92 6.58
CA LEU A 656 -14.79 -18.26 7.55
C LEU A 656 -13.38 -17.97 7.02
N GLN A 657 -13.13 -18.26 5.75
CA GLN A 657 -11.84 -17.98 5.08
C GLN A 657 -11.57 -16.47 5.03
N ALA A 658 -12.57 -15.69 4.58
CA ALA A 658 -12.49 -14.23 4.46
C ALA A 658 -12.21 -13.55 5.81
N ALA A 659 -12.92 -13.97 6.88
CA ALA A 659 -12.68 -13.45 8.23
C ALA A 659 -11.31 -13.81 8.79
N SER A 660 -10.80 -15.02 8.46
CA SER A 660 -9.51 -15.52 8.94
C SER A 660 -8.32 -14.84 8.27
N LEU A 661 -8.42 -14.58 6.96
CA LEU A 661 -7.45 -13.80 6.19
C LEU A 661 -7.32 -12.36 6.73
N GLN A 662 -8.46 -11.72 7.02
CA GLN A 662 -8.52 -10.31 7.42
C GLN A 662 -8.32 -10.07 8.93
N GLY A 663 -8.08 -11.11 9.72
CA GLY A 663 -7.77 -10.98 11.16
C GLY A 663 -8.97 -10.75 12.09
N TYR A 664 -10.20 -10.98 11.63
CA TYR A 664 -11.41 -10.69 12.42
C TYR A 664 -11.77 -11.83 13.39
N GLN A 665 -10.94 -12.05 14.41
CA GLN A 665 -11.07 -13.13 15.41
C GLN A 665 -12.51 -13.28 15.95
N ARG A 666 -13.20 -12.18 16.28
CA ARG A 666 -14.61 -12.21 16.74
C ARG A 666 -15.55 -12.82 15.69
N VAL A 667 -15.36 -12.51 14.41
CA VAL A 667 -16.18 -13.05 13.31
C VAL A 667 -15.90 -14.55 13.11
N VAL A 668 -14.63 -14.96 13.16
CA VAL A 668 -14.24 -16.38 13.10
C VAL A 668 -14.92 -17.17 14.23
N ALA A 669 -14.87 -16.65 15.47
CA ALA A 669 -15.54 -17.27 16.63
C ALA A 669 -17.07 -17.36 16.48
N ILE A 670 -17.72 -16.35 15.88
CA ILE A 670 -19.17 -16.37 15.60
C ILE A 670 -19.52 -17.44 14.56
N LEU A 671 -18.73 -17.55 13.49
CA LEU A 671 -18.96 -18.52 12.41
C LEU A 671 -18.77 -19.96 12.90
N LEU A 672 -17.70 -20.25 13.65
CA LEU A 672 -17.49 -21.57 14.26
C LEU A 672 -18.57 -21.89 15.31
N GLY A 673 -18.97 -20.91 16.13
CA GLY A 673 -20.12 -21.05 17.04
C GLY A 673 -21.45 -21.35 16.35
N ALA A 674 -21.61 -20.87 15.11
CA ALA A 674 -22.74 -21.18 14.22
C ALA A 674 -22.58 -22.49 13.42
N ARG A 675 -21.50 -23.26 13.67
CA ARG A 675 -21.14 -24.52 12.99
C ARG A 675 -20.77 -24.35 11.51
N ALA A 676 -19.95 -23.34 11.21
CA ALA A 676 -19.14 -23.32 9.99
C ALA A 676 -18.32 -24.63 9.88
N ASP A 677 -18.15 -25.15 8.67
CA ASP A 677 -17.16 -26.21 8.45
C ASP A 677 -15.75 -25.58 8.47
N VAL A 678 -14.99 -25.87 9.53
CA VAL A 678 -13.62 -25.38 9.72
C VAL A 678 -12.69 -25.82 8.58
N ASN A 679 -13.02 -26.93 7.91
CA ASN A 679 -12.27 -27.52 6.82
C ASN A 679 -12.88 -27.24 5.43
N ALA A 680 -13.84 -26.30 5.34
CA ALA A 680 -14.52 -25.93 4.10
C ALA A 680 -13.54 -25.57 2.97
N GLN A 681 -13.58 -26.36 1.89
CA GLN A 681 -12.71 -26.20 0.74
C GLN A 681 -13.26 -25.21 -0.29
N GLY A 682 -12.46 -24.19 -0.65
CA GLY A 682 -12.80 -23.16 -1.64
C GLY A 682 -11.80 -22.00 -1.65
N GLY A 683 -11.99 -21.05 -2.57
CA GLY A 683 -11.19 -19.83 -2.67
C GLY A 683 -9.70 -20.03 -3.02
N LYS A 684 -8.95 -18.92 -3.06
CA LYS A 684 -7.51 -18.90 -3.40
C LYS A 684 -6.64 -19.72 -2.42
N TYR A 685 -7.02 -19.75 -1.15
CA TYR A 685 -6.24 -20.33 -0.06
C TYR A 685 -6.69 -21.74 0.34
N GLY A 686 -7.66 -22.35 -0.35
CA GLY A 686 -8.10 -23.71 -0.07
C GLY A 686 -9.00 -23.82 1.16
N ASN A 687 -8.54 -23.44 2.35
CA ASN A 687 -9.33 -23.52 3.59
C ASN A 687 -9.05 -22.33 4.56
N ALA A 688 -9.78 -22.27 5.68
CA ALA A 688 -9.68 -21.16 6.62
C ALA A 688 -8.35 -21.11 7.40
N LEU A 689 -7.76 -22.26 7.72
CA LEU A 689 -6.46 -22.34 8.40
C LEU A 689 -5.33 -21.84 7.50
N GLN A 690 -5.30 -22.28 6.24
CA GLN A 690 -4.40 -21.74 5.22
C GLN A 690 -4.58 -20.23 5.03
N ALA A 691 -5.82 -19.73 5.01
CA ALA A 691 -6.11 -18.29 4.91
C ALA A 691 -5.59 -17.49 6.13
N ALA A 692 -5.68 -18.04 7.34
CA ALA A 692 -5.12 -17.43 8.56
C ALA A 692 -3.58 -17.38 8.54
N CYS A 693 -2.94 -18.44 8.03
CA CYS A 693 -1.49 -18.52 7.85
C CYS A 693 -0.99 -17.60 6.73
N ALA A 694 -1.78 -17.41 5.67
CA ALA A 694 -1.47 -16.57 4.52
C ALA A 694 -1.70 -15.06 4.75
N ALA A 695 -2.24 -14.64 5.90
CA ALA A 695 -2.46 -13.24 6.22
C ALA A 695 -1.15 -12.45 6.36
N ASP A 696 -1.12 -11.16 6.03
CA ASP A 696 0.10 -10.32 5.95
C ASP A 696 0.76 -9.94 7.31
N LYS A 697 0.40 -10.68 8.36
CA LYS A 697 1.12 -10.75 9.64
C LYS A 697 1.23 -12.18 10.18
N GLY A 698 0.41 -13.11 9.68
CA GLY A 698 0.03 -14.33 10.37
C GLY A 698 -0.83 -14.04 11.61
N ASN A 699 -2.10 -14.48 11.60
CA ASN A 699 -3.01 -14.24 12.73
C ASN A 699 -2.94 -15.43 13.71
N THR A 700 -1.94 -15.44 14.62
CA THR A 700 -1.66 -16.58 15.50
C THR A 700 -2.84 -16.95 16.41
N GLU A 701 -3.58 -15.97 16.92
CA GLU A 701 -4.77 -16.23 17.74
C GLU A 701 -5.98 -16.75 16.93
N ILE A 702 -5.95 -16.64 15.61
CA ILE A 702 -6.93 -17.25 14.70
C ILE A 702 -6.47 -18.65 14.28
N VAL A 703 -5.18 -18.85 14.03
CA VAL A 703 -4.60 -20.19 13.80
C VAL A 703 -4.88 -21.09 14.99
N GLN A 704 -4.58 -20.64 16.22
CA GLN A 704 -4.91 -21.37 17.44
C GLN A 704 -6.42 -21.65 17.55
N LEU A 705 -7.27 -20.64 17.35
CA LEU A 705 -8.73 -20.77 17.48
C LEU A 705 -9.37 -21.69 16.41
N LEU A 706 -8.76 -21.82 15.23
CA LEU A 706 -9.15 -22.80 14.21
C LEU A 706 -8.69 -24.22 14.57
N LEU A 707 -7.47 -24.38 15.09
CA LEU A 707 -6.95 -25.67 15.57
C LEU A 707 -7.73 -26.20 16.79
N GLU A 708 -8.06 -25.31 17.73
CA GLU A 708 -8.98 -25.61 18.86
C GLU A 708 -10.38 -26.03 18.39
N ALA A 709 -10.83 -25.53 17.24
CA ALA A 709 -12.07 -25.93 16.57
C ALA A 709 -11.93 -27.16 15.65
N HIS A 710 -10.79 -27.89 15.74
CA HIS A 710 -10.48 -29.10 14.96
C HIS A 710 -10.33 -28.87 13.44
N ALA A 711 -9.69 -27.76 13.05
CA ALA A 711 -9.09 -27.64 11.73
C ALA A 711 -8.10 -28.79 11.47
N ASP A 712 -8.21 -29.43 10.31
CA ASP A 712 -7.21 -30.38 9.82
C ASP A 712 -5.98 -29.59 9.36
N VAL A 713 -4.93 -29.66 10.18
CA VAL A 713 -3.63 -29.02 9.97
C VAL A 713 -2.97 -29.44 8.65
N ASN A 714 -3.32 -30.62 8.12
CA ASN A 714 -2.79 -31.21 6.90
C ASN A 714 -3.74 -31.09 5.70
N ALA A 715 -4.87 -30.38 5.84
CA ALA A 715 -5.89 -30.26 4.81
C ALA A 715 -5.35 -29.63 3.51
N GLN A 716 -5.25 -30.45 2.47
CA GLN A 716 -4.67 -30.08 1.19
C GLN A 716 -5.62 -29.23 0.32
N GLY A 717 -5.07 -28.24 -0.38
CA GLY A 717 -5.77 -27.39 -1.35
C GLY A 717 -5.16 -25.98 -1.45
N GLY A 718 -5.70 -25.14 -2.35
CA GLY A 718 -5.28 -23.75 -2.48
C GLY A 718 -3.86 -23.53 -3.04
N HIS A 719 -3.45 -22.26 -3.14
CA HIS A 719 -2.18 -21.83 -3.74
C HIS A 719 -0.93 -22.40 -3.06
N TYR A 720 -0.97 -22.57 -1.73
CA TYR A 720 0.17 -23.04 -0.93
C TYR A 720 0.11 -24.55 -0.61
N ALA A 721 -0.89 -25.26 -1.13
CA ALA A 721 -1.22 -26.65 -0.83
C ALA A 721 -1.56 -27.00 0.63
N ASN A 722 -0.85 -26.51 1.65
CA ASN A 722 -1.17 -26.77 3.05
C ASN A 722 -0.82 -25.59 3.98
N ALA A 723 -1.28 -25.65 5.25
CA ALA A 723 -1.12 -24.56 6.21
C ALA A 723 0.35 -24.31 6.58
N LEU A 724 1.17 -25.36 6.69
CA LEU A 724 2.59 -25.26 7.01
C LEU A 724 3.34 -24.52 5.90
N GLN A 725 3.16 -24.91 4.64
CA GLN A 725 3.74 -24.21 3.49
C GLN A 725 3.27 -22.74 3.41
N ALA A 726 2.01 -22.43 3.75
CA ALA A 726 1.51 -21.06 3.79
C ALA A 726 2.19 -20.20 4.87
N GLY A 727 2.35 -20.73 6.09
CA GLY A 727 3.02 -20.05 7.20
C GLY A 727 4.54 -19.88 6.95
N VAL A 728 5.18 -20.91 6.40
CA VAL A 728 6.58 -20.88 5.95
C VAL A 728 6.81 -19.81 4.89
N TYR A 729 5.99 -19.77 3.83
CA TYR A 729 6.13 -18.78 2.75
C TYR A 729 5.91 -17.34 3.23
N LYS A 730 5.05 -17.13 4.25
CA LYS A 730 4.87 -15.83 4.91
C LYS A 730 5.97 -15.49 5.93
N GLY A 731 6.90 -16.41 6.19
CA GLY A 731 8.02 -16.20 7.11
C GLY A 731 7.61 -16.04 8.58
N ASN A 732 6.41 -16.47 8.97
CA ASN A 732 5.95 -16.35 10.36
C ASN A 732 6.35 -17.59 11.17
N THR A 733 7.48 -17.46 11.88
CA THR A 733 8.06 -18.46 12.78
C THR A 733 7.08 -18.98 13.84
N GLU A 734 6.26 -18.10 14.44
CA GLU A 734 5.30 -18.46 15.49
C GLU A 734 4.16 -19.35 14.96
N ILE A 735 3.66 -19.07 13.75
CA ILE A 735 2.69 -19.92 13.06
C ILE A 735 3.30 -21.27 12.69
N VAL A 736 4.54 -21.28 12.18
CA VAL A 736 5.23 -22.55 11.87
C VAL A 736 5.35 -23.40 13.13
N GLN A 737 5.75 -22.82 14.26
CA GLN A 737 5.80 -23.53 15.55
C GLN A 737 4.42 -24.05 15.97
N LEU A 738 3.37 -23.21 15.96
CA LEU A 738 2.01 -23.62 16.33
C LEU A 738 1.47 -24.78 15.47
N LEU A 739 1.78 -24.79 14.17
CA LEU A 739 1.35 -25.87 13.26
C LEU A 739 2.12 -27.17 13.52
N LEU A 740 3.42 -27.10 13.82
CA LEU A 740 4.24 -28.27 14.19
C LEU A 740 3.82 -28.84 15.56
N GLU A 741 3.54 -27.98 16.53
CA GLU A 741 2.96 -28.37 17.82
C GLU A 741 1.59 -29.04 17.65
N ALA A 742 0.78 -28.61 16.67
CA ALA A 742 -0.48 -29.22 16.27
C ALA A 742 -0.33 -30.45 15.33
N HIS A 743 0.88 -30.98 15.16
CA HIS A 743 1.19 -32.18 14.35
C HIS A 743 0.94 -32.02 12.83
N ALA A 744 1.32 -30.87 12.28
CA ALA A 744 1.53 -30.74 10.84
C ALA A 744 2.56 -31.78 10.34
N ASP A 745 2.26 -32.45 9.23
CA ASP A 745 3.23 -33.26 8.51
C ASP A 745 4.24 -32.34 7.83
N VAL A 746 5.42 -32.27 8.43
CA VAL A 746 6.56 -31.47 8.00
C VAL A 746 7.02 -31.81 6.57
N ASN A 747 6.72 -33.02 6.08
CA ASN A 747 7.06 -33.52 4.75
C ASN A 747 5.88 -33.47 3.76
N ALA A 748 4.73 -32.88 4.15
CA ALA A 748 3.50 -32.89 3.35
C ALA A 748 3.70 -32.26 1.96
N GLN A 749 3.60 -33.11 0.94
CA GLN A 749 3.84 -32.73 -0.45
C GLN A 749 2.67 -31.99 -1.09
N GLY A 750 2.99 -31.00 -1.94
CA GLY A 750 2.05 -30.26 -2.78
C GLY A 750 2.55 -28.86 -3.13
N GLY A 751 1.81 -28.17 -4.01
CA GLY A 751 2.06 -26.76 -4.36
C GLY A 751 3.30 -26.54 -5.23
N HIS A 752 3.57 -25.27 -5.57
CA HIS A 752 4.71 -24.91 -6.44
C HIS A 752 6.08 -25.34 -5.87
N TYR A 753 6.25 -25.25 -4.55
CA TYR A 753 7.50 -25.55 -3.85
C TYR A 753 7.69 -27.03 -3.51
N GLY A 754 6.69 -27.90 -3.73
CA GLY A 754 6.78 -29.32 -3.43
C GLY A 754 6.62 -29.66 -1.95
N ASN A 755 7.39 -29.05 -1.04
CA ASN A 755 7.26 -29.23 0.41
C ASN A 755 7.72 -28.01 1.22
N ALA A 756 7.50 -28.02 2.54
CA ALA A 756 7.80 -26.90 3.43
C ALA A 756 9.30 -26.58 3.52
N LEU A 757 10.16 -27.60 3.53
CA LEU A 757 11.62 -27.39 3.61
C LEU A 757 12.19 -26.81 2.31
N GLN A 758 11.64 -27.17 1.14
CA GLN A 758 11.95 -26.52 -0.14
C GLN A 758 11.45 -25.07 -0.20
N ALA A 759 10.25 -24.79 0.33
CA ALA A 759 9.70 -23.43 0.36
C ALA A 759 10.57 -22.46 1.18
N VAL A 760 10.99 -22.87 2.39
CA VAL A 760 11.87 -22.03 3.22
C VAL A 760 13.28 -21.90 2.64
N ALA A 761 13.81 -22.97 2.03
CA ALA A 761 15.14 -22.97 1.43
C ALA A 761 15.25 -21.98 0.27
N TYR A 762 14.14 -21.69 -0.41
CA TYR A 762 14.06 -20.66 -1.45
C TYR A 762 13.86 -19.23 -0.90
N GLU A 763 13.06 -19.02 0.15
CA GLU A 763 12.80 -17.68 0.72
C GLU A 763 13.87 -17.20 1.74
N GLY A 764 14.88 -18.03 2.08
CA GLY A 764 16.04 -17.61 2.88
C GLY A 764 15.86 -17.61 4.41
N ASN A 765 14.70 -18.00 4.96
CA ASN A 765 14.48 -17.93 6.41
C ASN A 765 15.18 -19.08 7.18
N THR A 766 16.42 -18.82 7.59
CA THR A 766 17.29 -19.75 8.34
C THR A 766 16.74 -20.19 9.71
N GLU A 767 15.91 -19.40 10.38
CA GLU A 767 15.25 -19.77 11.63
C GLU A 767 14.19 -20.86 11.39
N ILE A 768 13.37 -20.67 10.35
CA ILE A 768 12.36 -21.66 9.94
C ILE A 768 13.03 -22.93 9.35
N VAL A 769 14.18 -22.81 8.68
CA VAL A 769 14.99 -23.99 8.27
C VAL A 769 15.37 -24.83 9.50
N GLN A 770 15.83 -24.19 10.58
CA GLN A 770 16.21 -24.90 11.81
C GLN A 770 15.00 -25.58 12.45
N LEU A 771 13.87 -24.88 12.61
CA LEU A 771 12.65 -25.45 13.21
C LEU A 771 12.11 -26.65 12.44
N LEU A 772 12.10 -26.61 11.10
CA LEU A 772 11.64 -27.75 10.29
C LEU A 772 12.59 -28.96 10.42
N LEU A 773 13.91 -28.74 10.48
CA LEU A 773 14.89 -29.80 10.68
C LEU A 773 14.83 -30.40 12.09
N GLU A 774 14.62 -29.58 13.12
CA GLU A 774 14.36 -30.03 14.50
C GLU A 774 13.06 -30.85 14.59
N ALA A 775 12.03 -30.48 13.81
CA ALA A 775 10.79 -31.25 13.64
C ALA A 775 10.91 -32.46 12.68
N HIS A 776 12.14 -32.87 12.33
CA HIS A 776 12.45 -34.05 11.51
C HIS A 776 11.95 -33.98 10.05
N ALA A 777 12.01 -32.80 9.42
CA ALA A 777 11.93 -32.69 7.97
C ALA A 777 13.00 -33.55 7.28
N ASP A 778 12.63 -34.28 6.23
CA ASP A 778 13.57 -34.97 5.37
C ASP A 778 14.35 -33.94 4.54
N VAL A 779 15.62 -33.77 4.90
CA VAL A 779 16.58 -32.86 4.26
C VAL A 779 16.77 -33.14 2.75
N ASN A 780 16.40 -34.35 2.30
CA ASN A 780 16.48 -34.81 0.92
C ASN A 780 15.10 -34.97 0.25
N ALA A 781 14.02 -34.47 0.86
CA ALA A 781 12.64 -34.66 0.39
C ALA A 781 12.41 -34.15 -1.05
N GLN A 782 12.26 -35.09 -1.98
CA GLN A 782 12.08 -34.79 -3.41
C GLN A 782 10.65 -34.39 -3.79
N GLY A 783 10.52 -33.73 -4.95
CA GLY A 783 9.26 -33.22 -5.51
C GLY A 783 9.29 -31.70 -5.74
N GLY A 784 8.21 -31.13 -6.30
CA GLY A 784 8.12 -29.68 -6.57
C GLY A 784 9.06 -29.18 -7.67
N TYR A 785 9.02 -27.87 -7.94
CA TYR A 785 9.81 -27.24 -9.01
C TYR A 785 11.34 -27.37 -8.81
N TYR A 786 11.82 -27.35 -7.57
CA TYR A 786 13.24 -27.38 -7.25
C TYR A 786 13.80 -28.81 -7.03
N ALA A 787 12.94 -29.81 -6.92
CA ALA A 787 13.25 -31.23 -6.75
C ALA A 787 14.04 -31.65 -5.48
N SER A 788 14.68 -30.75 -4.73
CA SER A 788 15.13 -30.99 -3.34
C SER A 788 15.38 -29.67 -2.58
N PRO A 789 15.42 -29.67 -1.23
CA PRO A 789 15.69 -28.47 -0.44
C PRO A 789 17.05 -27.82 -0.75
N LEU A 790 18.09 -28.64 -0.94
CA LEU A 790 19.42 -28.12 -1.28
C LEU A 790 19.47 -27.53 -2.69
N LEU A 791 18.73 -28.12 -3.65
CA LEU A 791 18.57 -27.56 -4.99
C LEU A 791 17.81 -26.22 -4.96
N ALA A 792 16.82 -26.07 -4.07
CA ALA A 792 16.10 -24.81 -3.87
C ALA A 792 17.03 -23.71 -3.32
N ALA A 793 17.79 -24.01 -2.25
CA ALA A 793 18.74 -23.05 -1.66
C ALA A 793 19.84 -22.62 -2.65
N VAL A 794 20.39 -23.56 -3.44
CA VAL A 794 21.45 -23.26 -4.43
C VAL A 794 20.90 -22.56 -5.68
N TYR A 795 19.57 -22.55 -5.88
CA TYR A 795 18.94 -21.80 -6.97
C TYR A 795 18.88 -20.29 -6.67
N ASP A 796 18.62 -19.92 -5.42
CA ASP A 796 18.73 -18.54 -4.93
C ASP A 796 20.18 -18.19 -4.50
N ASP A 797 20.43 -16.98 -3.99
CA ASP A 797 21.77 -16.44 -3.70
C ASP A 797 22.17 -16.61 -2.22
N ASP A 798 21.23 -16.99 -1.35
CA ASP A 798 21.49 -17.17 0.07
C ASP A 798 22.23 -18.49 0.37
N ALA A 799 23.49 -18.36 0.80
CA ALA A 799 24.34 -19.48 1.17
C ALA A 799 24.08 -20.01 2.60
N ASP A 800 23.28 -19.34 3.44
CA ASP A 800 23.04 -19.74 4.83
C ASP A 800 22.00 -20.88 4.98
N PRO A 801 20.85 -20.89 4.26
CA PRO A 801 19.98 -22.08 4.17
C PRO A 801 20.73 -23.29 3.60
N ALA A 802 21.53 -23.09 2.56
CA ALA A 802 22.40 -24.13 2.01
C ALA A 802 23.39 -24.66 3.08
N GLN A 803 23.95 -23.78 3.94
CA GLN A 803 24.80 -24.21 5.05
C GLN A 803 24.06 -25.16 6.00
N LEU A 804 22.85 -24.78 6.44
CA LEU A 804 22.08 -25.54 7.42
C LEU A 804 21.68 -26.91 6.89
N LEU A 805 21.20 -26.97 5.64
CA LEU A 805 20.86 -28.23 4.96
C LEU A 805 22.08 -29.15 4.82
N LEU A 806 23.25 -28.61 4.47
CA LEU A 806 24.50 -29.39 4.39
C LEU A 806 24.97 -29.90 5.76
N HIS A 807 24.78 -29.13 6.84
CA HIS A 807 25.08 -29.60 8.20
C HIS A 807 24.09 -30.66 8.69
N ALA A 808 22.85 -30.64 8.19
CA ALA A 808 21.83 -31.65 8.44
C ALA A 808 21.95 -32.92 7.54
N GLY A 809 22.92 -32.97 6.62
CA GLY A 809 23.18 -34.15 5.80
C GLY A 809 22.46 -34.18 4.44
N ALA A 810 22.17 -33.01 3.85
CA ALA A 810 21.71 -32.93 2.47
C ALA A 810 22.71 -33.56 1.48
N ASP A 811 22.21 -34.40 0.57
CA ASP A 811 23.02 -35.08 -0.44
C ASP A 811 23.34 -34.15 -1.63
N VAL A 812 24.64 -33.86 -1.79
CA VAL A 812 25.18 -33.03 -2.89
C VAL A 812 25.19 -33.70 -4.26
N LEU A 813 24.87 -35.01 -4.32
CA LEU A 813 24.69 -35.76 -5.57
C LEU A 813 23.21 -35.94 -5.94
N LEU A 814 22.27 -35.55 -5.06
CA LEU A 814 20.84 -35.67 -5.29
C LEU A 814 20.40 -34.75 -6.44
N ALA A 815 20.01 -35.36 -7.56
CA ALA A 815 19.70 -34.66 -8.78
C ALA A 815 18.19 -34.37 -8.97
N ASN A 816 17.89 -33.30 -9.72
CA ASN A 816 16.54 -33.05 -10.22
C ASN A 816 16.13 -34.00 -11.36
N GLU A 817 14.91 -33.84 -11.88
CA GLU A 817 14.38 -34.65 -12.99
C GLU A 817 15.22 -34.56 -14.29
N LEU A 818 16.06 -33.52 -14.44
CA LEU A 818 16.98 -33.35 -15.56
C LEU A 818 18.37 -33.98 -15.31
N GLY A 819 18.59 -34.62 -14.16
CA GLY A 819 19.90 -35.16 -13.77
C GLY A 819 20.89 -34.11 -13.25
N GLN A 820 20.44 -32.89 -12.97
CA GLN A 820 21.28 -31.80 -12.48
C GLN A 820 21.41 -31.87 -10.96
N THR A 821 22.64 -32.02 -10.48
CA THR A 821 23.00 -31.94 -9.04
C THR A 821 23.11 -30.48 -8.58
N PRO A 822 23.17 -30.20 -7.25
CA PRO A 822 23.46 -28.88 -6.72
C PRO A 822 24.66 -28.15 -7.38
N LEU A 823 25.74 -28.84 -7.75
CA LEU A 823 26.86 -28.20 -8.45
C LEU A 823 26.50 -27.75 -9.88
N HIS A 824 25.60 -28.46 -10.57
CA HIS A 824 25.09 -28.01 -11.87
C HIS A 824 24.27 -26.73 -11.72
N ILE A 825 23.45 -26.62 -10.67
CA ILE A 825 22.67 -25.40 -10.40
C ILE A 825 23.59 -24.25 -9.97
N ALA A 826 24.58 -24.49 -9.12
CA ALA A 826 25.59 -23.49 -8.75
C ALA A 826 26.33 -22.95 -9.98
N ALA A 827 26.72 -23.81 -10.92
CA ALA A 827 27.35 -23.42 -12.18
C ALA A 827 26.38 -22.69 -13.15
N LEU A 828 25.09 -23.04 -13.12
CA LEU A 828 24.02 -22.37 -13.89
C LEU A 828 23.70 -20.96 -13.35
N LYS A 829 23.98 -20.71 -12.07
CA LYS A 829 23.62 -19.49 -11.31
C LYS A 829 24.80 -18.62 -10.88
N ASP A 830 26.03 -19.01 -11.26
CA ASP A 830 27.30 -18.38 -10.87
C ASP A 830 27.53 -18.27 -9.34
N ARG A 831 27.10 -19.27 -8.57
CA ARG A 831 27.22 -19.28 -7.09
C ARG A 831 28.63 -19.63 -6.61
N LEU A 832 29.64 -18.89 -7.10
CA LEU A 832 31.05 -19.14 -6.82
C LEU A 832 31.38 -19.02 -5.31
N GLU A 833 30.74 -18.09 -4.59
CA GLU A 833 30.90 -17.97 -3.13
C GLU A 833 30.39 -19.22 -2.41
N LEU A 834 29.23 -19.76 -2.81
CA LEU A 834 28.67 -21.00 -2.25
C LEU A 834 29.58 -22.21 -2.51
N LEU A 835 30.17 -22.33 -3.71
CA LEU A 835 31.19 -23.36 -4.02
C LEU A 835 32.49 -23.18 -3.21
N ASN A 836 32.93 -21.94 -2.97
CA ASN A 836 34.08 -21.65 -2.12
C ASN A 836 33.83 -21.98 -0.65
N ARG A 837 32.61 -21.72 -0.16
CA ARG A 837 32.16 -21.98 1.23
C ARG A 837 31.91 -23.47 1.48
N PHE A 838 31.46 -24.23 0.46
CA PHE A 838 31.16 -25.67 0.55
C PHE A 838 31.89 -26.51 -0.50
N PRO A 839 33.22 -26.73 -0.37
CA PRO A 839 34.02 -27.50 -1.34
C PRO A 839 33.53 -28.94 -1.58
N LEU A 840 32.75 -29.51 -0.66
CA LEU A 840 32.16 -30.85 -0.77
C LEU A 840 31.19 -31.01 -1.96
N LEU A 841 30.64 -29.90 -2.48
CA LEU A 841 29.89 -29.87 -3.75
C LEU A 841 30.74 -30.34 -4.94
N ALA A 842 32.07 -30.19 -4.87
CA ALA A 842 33.00 -30.62 -5.92
C ALA A 842 33.04 -32.15 -6.13
N SER A 843 32.40 -32.94 -5.26
CA SER A 843 32.11 -34.36 -5.53
C SER A 843 31.35 -34.57 -6.85
N ALA A 844 30.51 -33.61 -7.23
CA ALA A 844 29.74 -33.65 -8.48
C ALA A 844 30.49 -33.11 -9.73
N THR A 845 31.76 -32.71 -9.63
CA THR A 845 32.46 -31.92 -10.67
C THR A 845 32.44 -32.54 -12.08
N ASN A 846 32.53 -33.88 -12.17
CA ASN A 846 32.50 -34.62 -13.44
C ASN A 846 31.22 -35.46 -13.63
N HIS A 847 30.18 -35.21 -12.81
CA HIS A 847 28.85 -35.78 -13.09
C HIS A 847 28.26 -35.12 -14.34
N ARG A 848 27.39 -35.86 -15.04
CA ARG A 848 26.75 -35.42 -16.29
C ARG A 848 25.23 -35.46 -16.13
N ASP A 849 24.55 -34.39 -16.54
CA ASP A 849 23.09 -34.33 -16.56
C ASP A 849 22.47 -35.24 -17.64
N LYS A 850 21.13 -35.30 -17.76
CA LYS A 850 20.45 -36.09 -18.81
C LYS A 850 20.73 -35.59 -20.25
N PHE A 851 21.35 -34.42 -20.40
CA PHE A 851 21.83 -33.87 -21.67
C PHE A 851 23.35 -34.09 -21.85
N LEU A 852 23.93 -34.94 -20.99
CA LEU A 852 25.33 -35.33 -20.91
C LEU A 852 26.32 -34.20 -20.60
N ARG A 853 25.84 -33.04 -20.11
CA ARG A 853 26.65 -31.85 -19.77
C ARG A 853 27.17 -31.96 -18.34
N THR A 854 28.41 -31.55 -18.09
CA THR A 854 28.95 -31.37 -16.72
C THR A 854 28.74 -29.94 -16.20
N PRO A 855 28.93 -29.64 -14.91
CA PRO A 855 28.92 -28.27 -14.39
C PRO A 855 29.89 -27.33 -15.12
N LEU A 856 31.05 -27.84 -15.59
CA LEU A 856 32.02 -27.05 -16.37
C LEU A 856 31.42 -26.57 -17.70
N HIS A 857 30.63 -27.41 -18.38
CA HIS A 857 29.92 -27.02 -19.61
C HIS A 857 28.91 -25.91 -19.36
N LEU A 858 28.19 -25.95 -18.22
CA LEU A 858 27.21 -24.93 -17.86
C LEU A 858 27.89 -23.58 -17.57
N ALA A 859 28.92 -23.58 -16.71
CA ALA A 859 29.66 -22.36 -16.36
C ALA A 859 30.25 -21.69 -17.61
N ILE A 860 30.86 -22.47 -18.52
CA ILE A 860 31.53 -21.93 -19.70
C ILE A 860 30.55 -21.45 -20.77
N CYS A 861 29.44 -22.17 -21.01
CA CYS A 861 28.41 -21.72 -21.95
C CYS A 861 27.78 -20.37 -21.54
N LEU A 862 27.63 -20.15 -20.22
CA LEU A 862 27.03 -18.91 -19.68
C LEU A 862 28.05 -17.78 -19.48
N GLY A 863 29.35 -18.06 -19.60
CA GLY A 863 30.42 -17.08 -19.43
C GLY A 863 30.85 -16.84 -17.98
N HIS A 864 30.51 -17.74 -17.06
CA HIS A 864 30.91 -17.71 -15.65
C HIS A 864 32.39 -18.13 -15.50
N THR A 865 33.31 -17.25 -15.92
CA THR A 865 34.73 -17.59 -16.09
C THR A 865 35.41 -17.97 -14.79
N GLU A 866 35.19 -17.22 -13.71
CA GLU A 866 35.82 -17.51 -12.40
C GLU A 866 35.30 -18.83 -11.81
N PHE A 867 34.02 -19.16 -12.03
CA PHE A 867 33.45 -20.47 -11.69
C PHE A 867 34.07 -21.61 -12.50
N ALA A 868 34.27 -21.40 -13.80
CA ALA A 868 34.93 -22.38 -14.68
C ALA A 868 36.41 -22.61 -14.31
N GLU A 869 37.16 -21.55 -14.02
CA GLU A 869 38.52 -21.64 -13.48
C GLU A 869 38.56 -22.42 -12.15
N LYS A 870 37.61 -22.13 -11.25
CA LYS A 870 37.47 -22.84 -9.98
C LYS A 870 37.20 -24.33 -10.18
N LEU A 871 36.32 -24.71 -11.12
CA LEU A 871 36.03 -26.11 -11.46
C LEU A 871 37.26 -26.84 -12.03
N LEU A 872 38.03 -26.21 -12.93
CA LEU A 872 39.28 -26.78 -13.46
C LEU A 872 40.29 -27.05 -12.34
N HIS A 873 40.46 -26.09 -11.41
CA HIS A 873 41.30 -26.27 -10.22
C HIS A 873 40.79 -27.31 -9.21
N LEU A 874 39.50 -27.68 -9.28
CA LEU A 874 38.89 -28.76 -8.48
C LEU A 874 38.90 -30.13 -9.19
N GLY A 875 39.55 -30.24 -10.36
CA GLY A 875 39.67 -31.50 -11.10
C GLY A 875 38.56 -31.78 -12.10
N ALA A 876 37.90 -30.73 -12.63
CA ALA A 876 37.01 -30.89 -13.78
C ALA A 876 37.77 -31.40 -15.01
N ASP A 877 37.25 -32.45 -15.63
CA ASP A 877 37.80 -33.04 -16.85
C ASP A 877 37.25 -32.26 -18.07
N PRO A 878 38.10 -31.49 -18.78
CA PRO A 878 37.69 -30.71 -19.94
C PRO A 878 37.48 -31.57 -21.20
N SER A 879 37.89 -32.85 -21.19
CA SER A 879 37.81 -33.77 -22.33
C SER A 879 36.46 -34.50 -22.45
N LEU A 880 35.66 -34.52 -21.38
CA LEU A 880 34.32 -35.09 -21.40
C LEU A 880 33.45 -34.36 -22.43
N PRO A 881 32.80 -35.07 -23.38
CA PRO A 881 31.90 -34.43 -24.33
C PRO A 881 30.51 -34.16 -23.71
N ASP A 882 29.78 -33.19 -24.25
CA ASP A 882 28.34 -33.03 -24.05
C ASP A 882 27.52 -34.02 -24.90
N GLY A 883 26.18 -33.92 -24.85
CA GLY A 883 25.30 -34.74 -25.69
C GLY A 883 25.33 -34.44 -27.19
N TYR A 884 26.08 -33.42 -27.62
CA TYR A 884 26.42 -33.15 -29.03
C TYR A 884 27.82 -33.63 -29.42
N GLY A 885 28.55 -34.33 -28.53
CA GLY A 885 29.93 -34.75 -28.76
C GLY A 885 30.97 -33.65 -28.57
N ARG A 886 30.57 -32.46 -28.10
CA ARG A 886 31.47 -31.32 -27.92
C ARG A 886 32.22 -31.40 -26.61
N ASN A 887 33.54 -31.34 -26.65
CA ASN A 887 34.34 -31.11 -25.45
C ASN A 887 34.36 -29.61 -25.12
N ILE A 888 35.03 -29.23 -24.02
CA ILE A 888 34.92 -27.86 -23.54
C ILE A 888 35.52 -26.80 -24.48
N LEU A 889 36.53 -27.13 -25.31
CA LEU A 889 37.11 -26.17 -26.25
C LEU A 889 36.14 -25.74 -27.34
N ASP A 890 35.17 -26.57 -27.69
CA ASP A 890 34.11 -26.26 -28.67
C ASP A 890 33.17 -25.13 -28.16
N TRP A 891 33.19 -24.86 -26.85
CA TRP A 891 32.38 -23.82 -26.19
C TRP A 891 33.11 -22.49 -25.96
N VAL A 892 34.45 -22.44 -26.03
CA VAL A 892 35.25 -21.29 -25.53
C VAL A 892 35.58 -20.29 -26.65
N VAL A 893 34.79 -20.30 -27.73
CA VAL A 893 35.02 -19.52 -28.94
C VAL A 893 35.01 -18.01 -28.65
N GLY A 894 36.21 -17.40 -28.65
CA GLY A 894 36.39 -15.96 -28.41
C GLY A 894 36.82 -15.56 -26.99
N ASN A 895 37.11 -16.51 -26.09
CA ASN A 895 37.73 -16.22 -24.79
C ASN A 895 39.16 -16.80 -24.70
N GLU A 896 40.15 -16.00 -25.13
CA GLU A 896 41.55 -16.42 -25.19
C GLU A 896 42.16 -16.77 -23.82
N SER A 897 41.73 -16.08 -22.73
CA SER A 897 42.21 -16.35 -21.37
C SER A 897 41.78 -17.74 -20.91
N LEU A 898 40.49 -18.04 -21.07
CA LEU A 898 39.91 -19.32 -20.66
C LEU A 898 40.42 -20.47 -21.54
N MET A 899 40.60 -20.27 -22.85
CA MET A 899 41.27 -21.28 -23.69
C MET A 899 42.68 -21.59 -23.21
N HIS A 900 43.48 -20.57 -22.85
CA HIS A 900 44.82 -20.77 -22.33
C HIS A 900 44.80 -21.50 -20.97
N GLN A 901 43.86 -21.19 -20.07
CA GLN A 901 43.70 -21.91 -18.80
C GLN A 901 43.30 -23.39 -18.99
N ILE A 902 42.40 -23.68 -19.94
CA ILE A 902 42.00 -25.06 -20.29
C ILE A 902 43.19 -25.82 -20.88
N GLN A 903 43.93 -25.21 -21.81
CA GLN A 903 45.12 -25.80 -22.42
C GLN A 903 46.27 -26.03 -21.41
N ASN A 904 46.34 -25.24 -20.34
CA ASN A 904 47.27 -25.51 -19.23
C ASN A 904 46.85 -26.69 -18.35
N HIS A 905 45.55 -26.95 -18.17
CA HIS A 905 45.05 -28.11 -17.41
C HIS A 905 44.98 -29.40 -18.25
N CYS A 906 44.69 -29.30 -19.55
CA CYS A 906 44.71 -30.43 -20.48
C CYS A 906 45.37 -30.04 -21.83
N PRO A 907 46.72 -30.09 -21.91
CA PRO A 907 47.46 -29.74 -23.12
C PRO A 907 47.15 -30.52 -24.41
N PRO A 908 46.72 -31.81 -24.40
CA PRO A 908 46.42 -32.54 -25.64
C PRO A 908 44.99 -32.33 -26.16
N LEU A 909 44.17 -31.50 -25.51
CA LEU A 909 42.78 -31.31 -25.90
C LEU A 909 42.65 -30.49 -27.19
N VAL A 910 41.74 -30.91 -28.08
CA VAL A 910 41.48 -30.29 -29.39
C VAL A 910 39.97 -30.18 -29.61
N VAL A 911 39.53 -29.15 -30.33
CA VAL A 911 38.15 -28.99 -30.85
C VAL A 911 37.66 -30.29 -31.51
N THR A 912 36.48 -30.80 -31.11
CA THR A 912 35.99 -32.11 -31.59
C THR A 912 35.60 -32.02 -33.08
N PRO A 913 36.07 -32.93 -33.97
CA PRO A 913 35.65 -32.98 -35.37
C PRO A 913 34.13 -33.13 -35.55
N LYS A 914 33.57 -32.51 -36.60
CA LYS A 914 32.12 -32.50 -36.84
C LYS A 914 31.57 -33.91 -37.08
N GLU A 915 32.37 -34.76 -37.70
CA GLU A 915 32.08 -36.17 -37.96
C GLU A 915 31.93 -36.95 -36.65
N THR A 916 32.78 -36.67 -35.66
CA THR A 916 32.69 -37.24 -34.31
C THR A 916 31.46 -36.71 -33.57
N GLN A 917 31.17 -35.40 -33.65
CA GLN A 917 29.95 -34.81 -33.07
C GLN A 917 28.68 -35.45 -33.65
N GLU A 918 28.60 -35.65 -34.97
CA GLU A 918 27.46 -36.31 -35.63
C GLU A 918 27.31 -37.79 -35.27
N LEU A 919 28.40 -38.50 -34.99
CA LEU A 919 28.36 -39.87 -34.46
C LEU A 919 27.86 -39.87 -33.01
N THR A 920 28.36 -38.97 -32.15
CA THR A 920 27.89 -38.87 -30.77
C THR A 920 26.43 -38.42 -30.67
N VAL A 921 25.95 -37.52 -31.55
CA VAL A 921 24.53 -37.14 -31.57
C VAL A 921 23.62 -38.32 -31.93
N ARG A 922 24.00 -39.16 -32.90
CA ARG A 922 23.24 -40.39 -33.21
C ARG A 922 23.20 -41.34 -31.99
N GLN A 923 24.31 -41.47 -31.26
CA GLN A 923 24.37 -42.24 -30.00
C GLN A 923 23.53 -41.60 -28.88
N SER A 924 23.50 -40.28 -28.77
CA SER A 924 22.65 -39.55 -27.80
C SER A 924 21.16 -39.69 -28.11
N ILE A 925 20.77 -39.67 -29.39
CA ILE A 925 19.38 -39.98 -29.80
C ILE A 925 19.01 -41.39 -29.37
N LEU A 926 19.88 -42.39 -29.64
CA LEU A 926 19.66 -43.78 -29.19
C LEU A 926 19.49 -43.87 -27.67
N GLN A 927 20.43 -43.29 -26.91
CA GLN A 927 20.46 -43.37 -25.45
C GLN A 927 19.26 -42.69 -24.80
N ILE A 928 18.87 -41.48 -25.26
CA ILE A 928 17.69 -40.79 -24.72
C ILE A 928 16.40 -41.53 -25.14
N SER A 929 16.30 -42.02 -26.38
CA SER A 929 15.11 -42.77 -26.84
C SER A 929 14.90 -44.05 -26.02
N ASP A 930 15.95 -44.83 -25.79
CA ASP A 930 15.93 -46.02 -24.93
C ASP A 930 15.62 -45.68 -23.46
N THR A 931 16.10 -44.53 -22.97
CA THR A 931 15.76 -44.02 -21.63
C THR A 931 14.28 -43.67 -21.52
N ILE A 932 13.71 -43.00 -22.54
CA ILE A 932 12.27 -42.67 -22.58
C ILE A 932 11.44 -43.95 -22.61
N LEU A 933 11.76 -44.90 -23.49
CA LEU A 933 11.05 -46.18 -23.65
C LEU A 933 11.06 -47.08 -22.40
N ARG A 934 12.04 -46.91 -21.50
CA ARG A 934 12.14 -47.63 -20.22
C ARG A 934 11.52 -46.86 -19.03
N SER A 935 11.09 -45.61 -19.24
CA SER A 935 10.53 -44.73 -18.22
C SER A 935 9.00 -44.68 -18.30
N LYS A 936 8.34 -44.01 -17.34
CA LYS A 936 6.97 -43.51 -17.58
C LYS A 936 7.09 -42.25 -18.43
N LEU A 937 6.42 -42.20 -19.59
CA LEU A 937 6.57 -41.11 -20.56
C LEU A 937 6.43 -39.71 -19.94
N ASP A 938 5.46 -39.54 -19.05
CA ASP A 938 5.18 -38.29 -18.32
C ASP A 938 6.45 -37.69 -17.67
N SER A 939 7.28 -38.55 -17.04
CA SER A 939 8.53 -38.18 -16.35
C SER A 939 9.73 -37.90 -17.27
N SER A 940 9.50 -37.96 -18.59
CA SER A 940 10.53 -37.78 -19.62
C SER A 940 10.14 -36.74 -20.68
N TRP A 941 9.01 -36.03 -20.52
CA TRP A 941 8.59 -34.95 -21.42
C TRP A 941 9.69 -33.90 -21.69
N PRO A 942 10.50 -33.45 -20.70
CA PRO A 942 11.59 -32.49 -20.93
C PRO A 942 12.73 -32.98 -21.84
N LEU A 943 12.78 -34.28 -22.17
CA LEU A 943 13.81 -34.87 -23.03
C LEU A 943 13.43 -34.85 -24.51
N LEU A 944 12.13 -34.85 -24.84
CA LEU A 944 11.65 -34.86 -26.22
C LEU A 944 12.10 -33.61 -27.01
N PRO A 945 12.01 -32.37 -26.48
CA PRO A 945 12.56 -31.18 -27.16
C PRO A 945 14.05 -31.31 -27.51
N GLN A 946 14.82 -32.06 -26.72
CA GLN A 946 16.24 -32.26 -26.99
C GLN A 946 16.48 -33.29 -28.10
N ILE A 947 15.67 -34.35 -28.20
CA ILE A 947 15.68 -35.24 -29.38
C ILE A 947 15.36 -34.44 -30.65
N GLY A 948 14.38 -33.54 -30.60
CA GLY A 948 14.06 -32.64 -31.71
C GLY A 948 15.25 -31.75 -32.11
N ARG A 949 16.01 -31.22 -31.15
CA ARG A 949 17.24 -30.43 -31.40
C ARG A 949 18.38 -31.28 -31.99
N TYR A 950 18.51 -32.54 -31.58
CA TYR A 950 19.48 -33.47 -32.15
C TYR A 950 19.17 -33.81 -33.61
N PHE A 951 17.91 -34.03 -33.96
CA PHE A 951 17.50 -34.20 -35.36
C PHE A 951 17.82 -32.95 -36.20
N LEU A 952 17.52 -31.73 -35.70
CA LEU A 952 17.93 -30.48 -36.39
C LEU A 952 19.45 -30.35 -36.57
N PHE A 953 20.27 -30.83 -35.64
CA PHE A 953 21.71 -30.85 -35.80
C PHE A 953 22.17 -31.77 -36.95
N LEU A 954 21.49 -32.89 -37.16
CA LEU A 954 21.74 -33.86 -38.23
C LEU A 954 21.14 -33.47 -39.61
N ASP A 955 20.61 -32.25 -39.76
CA ASP A 955 19.78 -31.80 -40.90
C ASP A 955 18.43 -32.54 -41.07
N ASP A 956 18.02 -33.36 -40.10
CA ASP A 956 16.74 -34.08 -40.11
C ASP A 956 15.61 -33.17 -39.62
N VAL A 957 15.08 -32.37 -40.54
CA VAL A 957 14.05 -31.37 -40.25
C VAL A 957 12.67 -31.99 -39.99
N ASP A 958 12.38 -33.16 -40.55
CA ASP A 958 11.04 -33.76 -40.49
C ASP A 958 10.84 -34.61 -39.22
N ASN A 959 11.81 -35.43 -38.80
CA ASN A 959 11.74 -36.10 -37.49
C ASN A 959 11.82 -35.09 -36.33
N ALA A 960 12.58 -34.00 -36.51
CA ALA A 960 12.55 -32.87 -35.58
C ALA A 960 11.14 -32.26 -35.47
N ARG A 961 10.51 -31.94 -36.61
CA ARG A 961 9.17 -31.30 -36.63
C ARG A 961 8.13 -32.16 -35.93
N TYR A 962 8.11 -33.47 -36.20
CA TYR A 962 7.20 -34.42 -35.55
C TYR A 962 7.33 -34.41 -34.01
N ILE A 963 8.56 -34.49 -33.50
CA ILE A 963 8.84 -34.45 -32.06
C ILE A 963 8.42 -33.12 -31.41
N PHE A 964 8.65 -31.98 -32.08
CA PHE A 964 8.20 -30.69 -31.55
C PHE A 964 6.68 -30.52 -31.62
N GLN A 965 6.00 -31.02 -32.66
CA GLN A 965 4.54 -31.00 -32.73
C GLN A 965 3.89 -31.83 -31.62
N LEU A 966 4.42 -33.03 -31.33
CA LEU A 966 3.98 -33.84 -30.20
C LEU A 966 4.21 -33.15 -28.86
N HIS A 967 5.37 -32.50 -28.66
CA HIS A 967 5.66 -31.77 -27.42
C HIS A 967 4.63 -30.67 -27.12
N LEU A 968 4.25 -29.92 -28.17
CA LEU A 968 3.33 -28.78 -28.09
C LEU A 968 1.86 -29.17 -27.84
N SER A 969 1.43 -30.39 -28.18
CA SER A 969 0.03 -30.83 -28.00
C SER A 969 -0.30 -31.36 -26.59
N HIS A 970 0.68 -31.44 -25.69
CA HIS A 970 0.53 -32.04 -24.36
C HIS A 970 0.33 -31.02 -23.22
N GLU A 971 0.74 -29.76 -23.38
CA GLU A 971 0.77 -28.78 -22.28
C GLU A 971 -0.59 -28.07 -22.09
N ASP A 972 -1.48 -28.75 -21.34
CA ASP A 972 -2.79 -28.26 -20.86
C ASP A 972 -2.72 -26.80 -20.33
N SER A 973 -3.19 -25.82 -21.12
CA SER A 973 -3.43 -24.46 -20.64
C SER A 973 -4.50 -23.72 -21.47
N ALA A 974 -5.04 -22.62 -20.93
CA ALA A 974 -6.29 -21.98 -21.36
C ALA A 974 -6.27 -21.44 -22.82
N PRO A 975 -7.44 -21.21 -23.47
CA PRO A 975 -7.53 -20.90 -24.92
C PRO A 975 -7.04 -19.50 -25.36
N THR A 976 -6.12 -18.90 -24.61
CA THR A 976 -5.32 -17.72 -24.98
C THR A 976 -3.83 -17.91 -24.66
N SER A 977 -3.40 -19.12 -24.31
CA SER A 977 -2.02 -19.44 -23.96
C SER A 977 -1.08 -19.30 -25.15
N ILE A 978 0.12 -18.82 -24.85
CA ILE A 978 1.23 -18.75 -25.80
C ILE A 978 2.08 -20.00 -25.57
N HIS A 979 2.20 -20.89 -26.55
CA HIS A 979 3.00 -22.11 -26.41
C HIS A 979 4.47 -21.82 -26.05
N TYR A 980 5.12 -22.74 -25.34
CA TYR A 980 6.46 -22.55 -24.81
C TYR A 980 7.43 -23.66 -25.21
N ILE A 981 8.69 -23.31 -25.48
CA ILE A 981 9.82 -24.27 -25.51
C ILE A 981 10.92 -23.74 -24.60
N ALA A 982 11.27 -24.47 -23.53
CA ALA A 982 12.29 -24.04 -22.58
C ALA A 982 13.71 -24.07 -23.18
N CYS A 983 14.46 -22.98 -23.05
CA CYS A 983 15.87 -22.92 -23.46
C CYS A 983 16.77 -23.55 -22.39
N GLY A 984 17.64 -24.49 -22.77
CA GLY A 984 18.49 -25.21 -21.80
C GLY A 984 19.59 -24.40 -21.11
N PHE A 985 19.64 -23.07 -21.35
CA PHE A 985 20.64 -22.12 -20.83
C PHE A 985 20.04 -20.81 -20.30
N CYS A 986 18.73 -20.61 -20.36
CA CYS A 986 18.09 -19.42 -19.77
C CYS A 986 16.66 -19.77 -19.35
N PRO A 987 16.14 -19.27 -18.21
CA PRO A 987 14.76 -19.46 -17.76
C PRO A 987 13.79 -18.56 -18.56
N ILE A 988 13.98 -18.55 -19.89
CA ILE A 988 13.20 -17.78 -20.84
C ILE A 988 12.57 -18.81 -21.76
N GLU A 989 11.29 -19.02 -21.51
CA GLU A 989 10.39 -19.84 -22.30
C GLU A 989 10.22 -19.20 -23.69
N ILE A 990 10.39 -19.98 -24.75
CA ILE A 990 10.27 -19.49 -26.13
C ILE A 990 8.79 -19.44 -26.49
N THR A 991 8.22 -18.24 -26.44
CA THR A 991 6.83 -17.92 -26.82
C THR A 991 6.56 -18.16 -28.31
N GLY A 992 5.68 -19.12 -28.63
CA GLY A 992 5.11 -19.36 -29.96
C GLY A 992 5.69 -20.56 -30.71
N SER A 993 5.04 -20.94 -31.81
CA SER A 993 5.36 -22.10 -32.68
C SER A 993 6.62 -21.93 -33.55
N TYR A 994 7.57 -21.09 -33.13
CA TYR A 994 8.78 -20.76 -33.90
C TYR A 994 10.02 -21.49 -33.36
N ILE A 995 10.57 -22.38 -34.19
CA ILE A 995 11.82 -23.08 -33.88
C ILE A 995 12.99 -22.32 -34.53
N VAL A 996 14.14 -22.34 -33.86
CA VAL A 996 15.37 -21.64 -34.28
C VAL A 996 16.18 -22.48 -35.28
N CYS A 997 16.88 -21.85 -36.23
CA CYS A 997 17.70 -22.54 -37.23
C CYS A 997 18.71 -23.53 -36.63
N ARG A 998 19.17 -24.47 -37.46
CA ARG A 998 20.19 -25.47 -37.10
C ARG A 998 21.40 -24.92 -36.34
N VAL A 999 21.91 -23.74 -36.69
CA VAL A 999 23.09 -23.16 -35.99
C VAL A 999 22.75 -22.75 -34.54
N CYS A 1000 21.55 -22.22 -34.31
CA CYS A 1000 21.03 -21.92 -32.98
C CYS A 1000 20.60 -23.19 -32.21
N ALA A 1001 20.04 -24.20 -32.89
CA ALA A 1001 19.71 -25.50 -32.30
C ALA A 1001 20.96 -26.34 -31.94
N TYR A 1002 22.03 -26.19 -32.72
CA TYR A 1002 23.36 -26.73 -32.45
C TYR A 1002 23.95 -26.10 -31.18
N LEU A 1003 24.04 -24.77 -31.12
CA LEU A 1003 24.50 -24.05 -29.92
C LEU A 1003 23.47 -24.09 -28.76
N ASN A 1004 22.26 -24.62 -28.99
CA ASN A 1004 21.14 -24.67 -28.05
C ASN A 1004 20.75 -23.29 -27.46
N VAL A 1005 20.89 -22.22 -28.26
CA VAL A 1005 20.57 -20.83 -27.86
C VAL A 1005 19.30 -20.34 -28.56
N CYS A 1006 18.37 -19.73 -27.81
CA CYS A 1006 17.19 -19.11 -28.41
C CYS A 1006 17.45 -17.65 -28.84
N SER A 1007 16.72 -17.18 -29.85
CA SER A 1007 16.85 -15.82 -30.42
C SER A 1007 16.70 -14.71 -29.38
N SER A 1008 15.80 -14.88 -28.41
CA SER A 1008 15.58 -13.96 -27.29
C SER A 1008 16.79 -13.87 -26.35
N CYS A 1009 17.45 -14.99 -26.05
CA CYS A 1009 18.64 -15.01 -25.18
C CYS A 1009 19.90 -14.51 -25.90
N VAL A 1010 19.97 -14.53 -27.24
CA VAL A 1010 21.00 -13.77 -27.99
C VAL A 1010 20.79 -12.25 -27.87
N GLN A 1011 19.54 -11.79 -27.95
CA GLN A 1011 19.22 -10.36 -27.86
C GLN A 1011 19.43 -9.77 -26.45
N LYS A 1012 19.14 -10.55 -25.41
CA LYS A 1012 19.30 -10.12 -24.00
C LYS A 1012 20.74 -10.24 -23.48
N HIS A 1013 21.50 -11.26 -23.91
CA HIS A 1013 22.81 -11.58 -23.35
C HIS A 1013 23.91 -11.48 -24.44
N PRO A 1014 24.58 -10.32 -24.59
CA PRO A 1014 25.51 -10.01 -25.71
C PRO A 1014 26.89 -10.70 -25.59
N TYR A 1015 26.93 -11.84 -24.88
CA TYR A 1015 28.02 -12.79 -24.82
C TYR A 1015 27.64 -14.11 -25.52
N HIS A 1016 26.39 -14.57 -25.44
CA HIS A 1016 25.89 -15.69 -26.27
C HIS A 1016 26.03 -15.39 -27.78
N SER A 1017 25.92 -14.12 -28.18
CA SER A 1017 26.18 -13.69 -29.57
C SER A 1017 27.64 -13.80 -30.00
N ARG A 1018 28.61 -13.90 -29.07
CA ARG A 1018 30.05 -14.00 -29.38
C ARG A 1018 30.47 -15.43 -29.73
N LEU A 1019 29.73 -16.42 -29.24
CA LEU A 1019 29.91 -17.85 -29.56
C LEU A 1019 29.43 -18.20 -30.98
N HIS A 1020 28.71 -17.30 -31.67
CA HIS A 1020 28.09 -17.56 -32.96
C HIS A 1020 28.80 -16.80 -34.11
N PRO A 1021 29.39 -17.48 -35.11
CA PRO A 1021 30.15 -16.82 -36.17
C PRO A 1021 29.25 -16.17 -37.24
N ASN A 1022 28.75 -14.96 -36.96
CA ASN A 1022 28.23 -13.96 -37.92
C ASN A 1022 27.38 -14.52 -39.10
N GLN A 1023 26.22 -15.12 -38.79
CA GLN A 1023 25.19 -15.46 -39.79
C GLN A 1023 23.80 -14.99 -39.34
N GLU A 1024 22.91 -14.74 -40.30
CA GLU A 1024 21.53 -14.34 -40.03
C GLU A 1024 20.72 -15.52 -39.45
N HIS A 1025 20.10 -15.31 -38.28
CA HIS A 1025 19.22 -16.31 -37.68
C HIS A 1025 17.91 -16.39 -38.47
N LYS A 1026 17.53 -17.61 -38.85
CA LYS A 1026 16.21 -17.91 -39.44
C LYS A 1026 15.39 -18.69 -38.44
N THR A 1027 14.23 -18.18 -38.06
CA THR A 1027 13.18 -19.00 -37.45
C THR A 1027 12.42 -19.74 -38.56
N PHE A 1028 11.90 -20.91 -38.24
CA PHE A 1028 10.90 -21.58 -39.06
C PHE A 1028 9.68 -21.89 -38.21
N GLU A 1029 8.51 -21.76 -38.83
CA GLU A 1029 7.20 -21.86 -38.19
C GLU A 1029 6.73 -23.32 -38.26
N VAL A 1030 6.31 -23.86 -37.12
CA VAL A 1030 5.53 -25.09 -37.07
C VAL A 1030 4.09 -24.71 -37.37
N LEU A 1031 3.50 -25.31 -38.42
CA LEU A 1031 2.09 -25.12 -38.76
C LEU A 1031 1.20 -25.54 -37.58
N ASP A 1032 0.15 -24.75 -37.34
CA ASP A 1032 -0.76 -24.92 -36.19
C ASP A 1032 -1.21 -26.36 -35.99
N VAL A 1033 -1.16 -26.83 -34.74
CA VAL A 1033 -1.76 -28.11 -34.32
C VAL A 1033 -3.27 -27.90 -34.20
N THR A 1034 -3.96 -27.95 -35.34
CA THR A 1034 -5.42 -27.76 -35.40
C THR A 1034 -6.17 -29.03 -35.04
N ASP A 1035 -6.27 -29.37 -33.76
CA ASP A 1035 -7.49 -29.99 -33.22
C ASP A 1035 -7.60 -29.78 -31.70
N ASN A 1036 -8.83 -29.91 -31.20
CA ASN A 1036 -9.24 -29.32 -29.91
C ASN A 1036 -9.67 -30.37 -28.86
N GLU A 1037 -9.09 -31.58 -28.93
CA GLU A 1037 -9.31 -32.67 -27.99
C GLU A 1037 -8.08 -32.87 -27.08
N SER A 1038 -8.32 -33.07 -25.79
CA SER A 1038 -7.29 -32.90 -24.75
C SER A 1038 -6.60 -34.20 -24.36
N ARG A 1039 -5.27 -34.09 -24.18
CA ARG A 1039 -4.29 -35.16 -23.86
C ARG A 1039 -4.06 -36.15 -25.00
N LEU A 1040 -2.80 -36.57 -25.12
CA LEU A 1040 -2.40 -37.67 -25.99
C LEU A 1040 -3.25 -38.90 -25.68
N THR A 1041 -3.98 -39.37 -26.68
CA THR A 1041 -4.70 -40.63 -26.61
C THR A 1041 -3.72 -41.79 -26.40
N SER A 1042 -4.21 -42.94 -25.93
CA SER A 1042 -3.37 -44.14 -25.83
C SER A 1042 -2.73 -44.52 -27.17
N SER A 1043 -3.42 -44.23 -28.28
CA SER A 1043 -2.92 -44.36 -29.65
C SER A 1043 -1.69 -43.50 -29.92
N GLU A 1044 -1.62 -42.26 -29.43
CA GLU A 1044 -0.48 -41.36 -29.66
C GLU A 1044 0.72 -41.70 -28.77
N SER A 1045 0.47 -42.18 -27.56
CA SER A 1045 1.53 -42.74 -26.69
C SER A 1045 2.13 -44.03 -27.30
N GLU A 1046 1.30 -44.88 -27.91
CA GLU A 1046 1.75 -46.04 -28.70
C GLU A 1046 2.51 -45.61 -29.96
N GLN A 1047 2.04 -44.59 -30.69
CA GLN A 1047 2.73 -44.04 -31.88
C GLN A 1047 4.10 -43.45 -31.54
N LEU A 1048 4.22 -42.66 -30.47
CA LEU A 1048 5.52 -42.13 -30.01
C LEU A 1048 6.45 -43.28 -29.58
N SER A 1049 5.94 -44.29 -28.89
CA SER A 1049 6.71 -45.48 -28.52
C SER A 1049 7.20 -46.26 -29.75
N HIS A 1050 6.35 -46.40 -30.77
CA HIS A 1050 6.69 -47.03 -32.06
C HIS A 1050 7.69 -46.19 -32.86
N PHE A 1051 7.55 -44.86 -32.88
CA PHE A 1051 8.47 -43.92 -33.53
C PHE A 1051 9.88 -43.99 -32.92
N LEU A 1052 9.98 -43.90 -31.59
CA LEU A 1052 11.26 -44.06 -30.88
C LEU A 1052 11.86 -45.46 -31.08
N SER A 1053 11.04 -46.51 -31.12
CA SER A 1053 11.50 -47.88 -31.40
C SER A 1053 12.05 -48.03 -32.83
N ASN A 1054 11.40 -47.40 -33.82
CA ASN A 1054 11.88 -47.38 -35.21
C ASN A 1054 13.22 -46.62 -35.31
N ILE A 1055 13.34 -45.44 -34.70
CA ILE A 1055 14.60 -44.68 -34.65
C ILE A 1055 15.72 -45.51 -34.00
N VAL A 1056 15.41 -46.21 -32.90
CA VAL A 1056 16.37 -47.11 -32.24
C VAL A 1056 16.79 -48.23 -33.18
N HIS A 1057 15.89 -48.82 -33.96
CA HIS A 1057 16.23 -49.84 -34.95
C HIS A 1057 17.06 -49.28 -36.13
N GLU A 1058 16.68 -48.13 -36.68
CA GLU A 1058 17.36 -47.49 -37.82
C GLU A 1058 18.76 -47.01 -37.48
N LEU A 1059 18.95 -46.35 -36.33
CA LEU A 1059 20.25 -45.84 -35.88
C LEU A 1059 21.15 -46.93 -35.25
N SER A 1060 20.59 -48.09 -34.86
CA SER A 1060 21.38 -49.24 -34.39
C SER A 1060 21.78 -50.23 -35.50
N ALA A 1061 21.27 -50.05 -36.73
CA ALA A 1061 21.67 -50.88 -37.85
C ALA A 1061 23.18 -50.67 -38.17
N PRO A 1062 23.99 -51.73 -38.30
CA PRO A 1062 25.40 -51.57 -38.64
C PRO A 1062 25.53 -51.03 -40.06
N ASN A 1063 26.11 -49.83 -40.21
CA ASN A 1063 26.43 -49.24 -41.51
C ASN A 1063 27.39 -50.16 -42.28
N THR A 1064 26.86 -50.89 -43.27
CA THR A 1064 27.64 -51.75 -44.17
C THR A 1064 28.37 -50.94 -45.24
N ASP A 1065 29.20 -49.97 -44.82
CA ASP A 1065 30.13 -49.23 -45.69
C ASP A 1065 31.25 -48.49 -44.90
N ILE A 1066 31.67 -49.02 -43.75
CA ILE A 1066 32.94 -48.62 -43.09
C ILE A 1066 33.75 -49.89 -42.78
N THR A 1067 34.91 -50.04 -43.42
CA THR A 1067 35.86 -51.14 -43.17
C THR A 1067 36.67 -50.92 -41.89
N GLU A 1068 37.08 -52.02 -41.27
CA GLU A 1068 37.81 -52.08 -40.00
C GLU A 1068 39.08 -51.21 -39.97
N ALA A 1069 39.27 -50.51 -38.84
CA ALA A 1069 40.55 -49.94 -38.43
C ALA A 1069 40.65 -49.98 -36.89
N GLU A 1070 41.61 -50.74 -36.36
CA GLU A 1070 41.88 -50.82 -34.91
C GLU A 1070 42.49 -49.51 -34.35
N PRO A 1071 42.32 -49.23 -33.04
CA PRO A 1071 42.78 -47.97 -32.46
C PRO A 1071 44.31 -47.90 -32.29
N PRO A 1072 44.97 -46.79 -32.66
CA PRO A 1072 46.37 -46.55 -32.33
C PRO A 1072 46.52 -46.05 -30.88
N ASN A 1073 47.47 -46.64 -30.14
CA ASN A 1073 47.91 -46.17 -28.82
C ASN A 1073 48.70 -44.85 -28.91
N ASP A 1074 48.93 -44.26 -27.73
CA ASP A 1074 49.78 -43.09 -27.44
C ASP A 1074 50.98 -42.87 -28.40
N SER A 1075 51.11 -41.67 -28.98
CA SER A 1075 52.25 -40.76 -28.70
C SER A 1075 52.33 -39.49 -29.57
N VAL A 1076 52.47 -38.36 -28.88
CA VAL A 1076 53.10 -37.07 -29.22
C VAL A 1076 53.81 -36.93 -30.59
N SER A 1077 53.38 -35.97 -31.44
CA SER A 1077 54.20 -34.82 -31.91
C SER A 1077 53.59 -34.00 -33.08
N TYR A 1078 53.89 -32.69 -33.14
CA TYR A 1078 53.59 -31.76 -34.25
C TYR A 1078 54.84 -31.55 -35.14
N PRO A 1079 54.73 -31.24 -36.45
CA PRO A 1079 54.68 -29.84 -36.91
C PRO A 1079 53.88 -29.55 -38.21
N ALA A 1080 53.76 -28.27 -38.58
CA ALA A 1080 52.97 -27.73 -39.70
C ALA A 1080 53.88 -27.09 -40.81
N PRO A 1081 53.45 -26.08 -41.62
CA PRO A 1081 52.41 -26.05 -42.67
C PRO A 1081 52.93 -25.56 -44.06
N LYS A 1082 52.05 -25.54 -45.09
CA LYS A 1082 52.06 -24.66 -46.31
C LYS A 1082 50.66 -24.67 -46.96
N LYS A 1083 50.05 -23.56 -47.40
CA LYS A 1083 50.27 -22.81 -48.67
C LYS A 1083 50.19 -23.73 -49.91
N THR A 1084 49.41 -23.51 -50.97
CA THR A 1084 48.60 -22.37 -51.49
C THR A 1084 47.68 -22.90 -52.64
N ALA A 1085 46.84 -22.21 -53.44
CA ALA A 1085 46.47 -20.79 -53.68
C ALA A 1085 45.26 -20.67 -54.68
N LEU A 1086 44.52 -19.54 -54.66
CA LEU A 1086 43.85 -18.86 -55.82
C LEU A 1086 42.69 -19.59 -56.58
N VAL A 1087 41.71 -18.95 -57.27
CA VAL A 1087 41.23 -17.54 -57.33
C VAL A 1087 39.83 -17.41 -58.00
N SER A 1088 39.06 -16.36 -57.65
CA SER A 1088 37.97 -15.74 -58.44
C SER A 1088 36.65 -16.53 -58.65
N ARG A 1089 35.52 -15.94 -59.08
CA ARG A 1089 35.29 -14.57 -59.61
C ARG A 1089 33.88 -14.03 -59.27
N ALA A 1090 33.76 -12.70 -59.26
CA ALA A 1090 32.55 -11.91 -59.01
C ALA A 1090 31.40 -12.16 -60.02
N ILE A 1091 30.22 -11.57 -59.82
CA ILE A 1091 29.85 -10.25 -60.41
C ILE A 1091 28.53 -9.68 -59.81
N LEU A 1092 28.48 -8.34 -59.61
CA LEU A 1092 27.37 -7.34 -59.60
C LEU A 1092 25.94 -7.76 -59.14
N SER A 1093 25.09 -6.91 -58.53
CA SER A 1093 25.04 -5.46 -58.23
C SER A 1093 24.01 -5.25 -57.08
N GLY A 1094 23.87 -4.13 -56.36
CA GLY A 1094 24.42 -2.78 -56.51
C GLY A 1094 23.28 -1.73 -56.45
N GLY A 1095 23.20 -0.96 -55.36
CA GLY A 1095 22.17 0.06 -55.13
C GLY A 1095 22.23 0.60 -53.70
N THR A 1096 22.35 1.91 -53.52
CA THR A 1096 22.67 2.56 -52.23
C THR A 1096 21.85 3.82 -51.99
N LEU A 1097 21.70 4.21 -50.71
CA LEU A 1097 21.27 5.53 -50.21
C LEU A 1097 19.80 5.89 -50.55
N SER A 1098 18.94 6.20 -49.57
CA SER A 1098 19.11 7.43 -48.78
C SER A 1098 18.20 7.54 -47.54
N PHE A 1099 18.75 8.21 -46.51
CA PHE A 1099 18.09 9.02 -45.47
C PHE A 1099 17.15 8.39 -44.43
N ALA A 1100 17.17 9.01 -43.25
CA ALA A 1100 16.45 8.65 -42.03
C ALA A 1100 15.33 9.66 -41.70
N LEU A 1101 14.72 9.49 -40.50
CA LEU A 1101 13.69 10.34 -39.87
C LEU A 1101 12.27 10.22 -40.44
N PHE A 1102 11.46 9.32 -39.87
CA PHE A 1102 10.40 9.72 -38.93
C PHE A 1102 9.92 8.53 -38.06
N PHE A 1103 9.14 8.83 -37.00
CA PHE A 1103 8.41 7.87 -36.14
C PHE A 1103 9.21 6.84 -35.31
N GLY A 1104 10.18 7.31 -34.53
CA GLY A 1104 10.49 6.68 -33.24
C GLY A 1104 9.48 7.09 -32.16
N LEU A 1105 8.22 6.60 -32.22
CA LEU A 1105 7.18 6.99 -31.24
C LEU A 1105 5.96 6.03 -31.10
N LEU A 1106 6.16 4.70 -31.03
CA LEU A 1106 5.06 3.77 -30.66
C LEU A 1106 5.47 2.42 -30.00
N ALA A 1107 6.71 2.27 -29.50
CA ALA A 1107 7.25 0.96 -29.06
C ALA A 1107 7.63 0.87 -27.57
N VAL A 1108 7.02 1.70 -26.70
CA VAL A 1108 7.33 1.78 -25.25
C VAL A 1108 6.06 1.59 -24.37
N LEU A 1109 4.90 1.30 -24.96
CA LEU A 1109 3.60 1.26 -24.26
C LEU A 1109 2.86 -0.10 -24.29
N LEU A 1110 3.50 -1.17 -24.76
CA LEU A 1110 2.93 -2.54 -24.74
C LEU A 1110 3.93 -3.55 -24.15
N ARG A 1111 4.27 -3.34 -22.87
CA ARG A 1111 5.04 -4.32 -22.07
C ARG A 1111 4.67 -4.32 -20.58
N TYR A 1112 3.37 -4.45 -20.33
CA TYR A 1112 2.75 -5.01 -19.12
C TYR A 1112 1.35 -5.51 -19.53
N TRP A 1113 0.72 -6.39 -18.71
CA TRP A 1113 -0.38 -7.32 -19.02
C TRP A 1113 0.06 -8.70 -19.54
N PHE A 1114 0.61 -9.50 -18.61
CA PHE A 1114 0.32 -10.94 -18.49
C PHE A 1114 0.64 -11.37 -17.05
N PHE A 1115 -0.35 -11.15 -16.17
CA PHE A 1115 -0.52 -11.68 -14.81
C PHE A 1115 -2.00 -11.49 -14.44
#